data_AF-A0A9P9U6Q2-F1
#
_entry.id   AF-A0A9P9U6Q2-F1
#
_cell.length_a   1.000
_cell.length_b   1.000
_cell.length_c   1.000
_cell.angle_alpha   90.00
_cell.angle_beta   90.00
_cell.angle_gamma   90.00
#
_symmetry.space_group_name_H-M   'P 1'
#
loop_
_entity.id
_entity.type
_entity.pdbx_description
1 polymer ?
#
loop_
_entity_poly.entity_id
_entity_poly.type
_entity_poly.pdbx_seq_one_letter_code
_entity_poly.pdbx_strand_id
1 'polypeptide(L)'
;MNSRKPSITMSSNEVKRRAVPKFTSFAPATPAPEVDSVKQPSTDQGSSKDQEKDDRERRHRHRDHDRDRHRDSDRERERKTEGRRGREKDRDRHHDRHHSRHNERDRHHRRRSASPASQLKENHSSRHEPSPPIQSNNVFYFDKKEDPLIWRYGGNERSKIPSYRRFGAGKVIGSPGYLSTYFEGSKELFTIRGLGEGRGSGSVFRDKILMSWARAKGAKAKHIKSGVNGENGASAAEDVDGDFISLEPPRKRQRAEKSSEPGDGEMTPDYRSIYGKAKSEDEESDADETSSDSESEDKVGSHLLDMSAAKKRSLELHRQIKNSPGDTKSWLELIALQDTLFREHQLEGQSIMGVQVKALAELKLSLYEEALPHATDISLKDTLLDGMMREGEKVWDPKQLAKRWEEITKANPDSFLLWVSQLNFELSQVATFTYDEMKNVMMTKLQSLSQALPAAASSDGNKAATLCSQLIYVFIRLTCYLRDSGYVELAVATWQATLELNFCRPSNASDIRSVMEDFADFWESEVPRIGEKDAKGWRHFVKDIDDMADPPEAVTRNPPRTPQTRDPFKTWASLERQQASEATMPARTLDEGTDDDPFRIVMFSDIKDLLLWFPVQVLSQAQPQLVEALLTFCRLPTRSNSALKDPFIAPPGQAFDSAMNQLGRHEASTSVEIERKPPLFGQQGGNMALSQELLFSGQDWFQYLGQRSAFSQEADGEVDLGWVLETLRYLVLGCGVEQLAEYYLALAWPHEPSGAKKVAKGLLKKYSSNMKLYNAYAMIEYANGNADMAEKVLLSATSQNAVDSQILWNTWVWMHLKAGRNQLALLRLLSSVDSTIDVKSSSSGSPALLLKARSHFSTKRDYSLSSYRLESALQYAESFALLEYLSTTSGENSSSTKSPSQGNIASALANIQSFATELHSLGHQIPHERLLQTAACLLYHHATHGPYKPSTLRQHLHNFIHLFPHNTMFLSLLAWAEQSTLRVNDPVRSIVRESLSSFSGNEFTRPEDIHTAVHVPIPISTYRFAIEYELLSGAGLRQPGTATIHSTKAAFEAAVSDPAACKYSVDIWIGYIRFLRQVYLQALSLSSSGFSAKTGARESGKKKTDAQTASALKSLKDVFYRAVAACPWSKRLYMEAFSSEALVNELSSGELRAVVGTMVAKGLRVHVDFDGFERKWKEKEE
;
A
#
# COMPACT_ATOMS: atom_id res chain seq x y z
N MET A 1 13.45 -82.22 -29.38
CA MET A 1 12.67 -82.36 -30.64
C MET A 1 12.09 -80.98 -30.95
N ASN A 2 12.30 -80.36 -32.12
CA ASN A 2 11.85 -80.73 -33.48
C ASN A 2 10.31 -80.75 -33.60
N SER A 3 9.66 -80.08 -34.57
CA SER A 3 10.21 -79.39 -35.77
C SER A 3 9.25 -78.48 -36.57
N ARG A 4 9.81 -77.43 -37.24
CA ARG A 4 9.46 -76.82 -38.56
C ARG A 4 8.08 -76.10 -38.70
N LYS A 5 8.00 -74.82 -39.11
CA LYS A 5 8.12 -74.19 -40.47
C LYS A 5 7.04 -74.64 -41.47
N PRO A 6 6.34 -73.72 -42.19
CA PRO A 6 6.86 -72.88 -43.31
C PRO A 6 6.71 -71.34 -43.06
N SER A 7 7.45 -70.36 -43.63
CA SER A 7 7.69 -69.85 -45.01
C SER A 7 6.43 -69.32 -45.74
N ILE A 8 6.39 -68.10 -46.30
CA ILE A 8 7.09 -67.62 -47.53
C ILE A 8 7.32 -66.07 -47.55
N THR A 9 8.19 -65.60 -48.47
CA THR A 9 8.66 -64.22 -48.81
C THR A 9 7.55 -63.21 -49.22
N MET A 10 7.72 -61.88 -49.34
CA MET A 10 8.79 -60.94 -49.81
C MET A 10 8.59 -59.51 -49.20
N SER A 11 9.37 -58.43 -49.40
CA SER A 11 10.80 -58.16 -49.74
C SER A 11 11.05 -56.62 -49.82
N SER A 12 12.29 -56.15 -49.55
CA SER A 12 12.94 -54.86 -50.00
C SER A 12 12.24 -53.51 -49.72
N ASN A 13 12.91 -52.50 -49.14
CA ASN A 13 14.13 -51.86 -49.67
C ASN A 13 15.09 -51.29 -48.59
N GLU A 14 16.38 -51.14 -48.93
CA GLU A 14 17.43 -50.56 -48.09
C GLU A 14 17.81 -49.13 -48.52
N VAL A 15 18.13 -48.22 -47.58
CA VAL A 15 18.93 -47.00 -47.87
C VAL A 15 20.04 -46.77 -46.82
N LYS A 16 21.21 -47.34 -47.12
CA LYS A 16 22.58 -46.83 -46.91
C LYS A 16 22.81 -45.67 -45.91
N ARG A 17 23.57 -45.98 -44.85
CA ARG A 17 24.29 -44.97 -44.04
C ARG A 17 25.32 -44.19 -44.86
N ARG A 18 25.30 -42.86 -44.75
CA ARG A 18 26.32 -41.87 -45.13
C ARG A 18 26.11 -40.64 -44.23
N ALA A 19 27.06 -39.76 -43.94
CA ALA A 19 28.52 -39.84 -43.83
C ALA A 19 28.94 -38.54 -43.12
N VAL A 20 29.70 -38.60 -42.02
CA VAL A 20 30.02 -37.40 -41.21
C VAL A 20 31.08 -36.55 -41.92
N PRO A 21 30.84 -35.24 -42.16
CA PRO A 21 31.89 -34.32 -42.59
C PRO A 21 32.83 -34.01 -41.42
N LYS A 22 34.01 -34.63 -41.40
CA LYS A 22 35.17 -34.10 -40.69
C LYS A 22 36.02 -33.32 -41.67
N PHE A 23 36.31 -32.06 -41.36
CA PHE A 23 37.42 -31.32 -41.97
C PHE A 23 38.25 -30.65 -40.88
N THR A 24 39.56 -30.87 -40.96
CA THR A 24 40.58 -30.30 -40.07
C THR A 24 41.87 -30.06 -40.87
N SER A 25 42.78 -29.26 -40.30
CA SER A 25 44.19 -29.07 -40.70
C SER A 25 44.50 -28.49 -42.09
N PHE A 26 44.76 -27.17 -42.12
CA PHE A 26 46.02 -26.52 -42.51
C PHE A 26 46.07 -25.15 -41.81
N ALA A 27 47.16 -24.61 -41.24
CA ALA A 27 48.42 -25.20 -40.75
C ALA A 27 49.04 -24.26 -39.67
N PRO A 28 49.87 -24.73 -38.71
CA PRO A 28 50.39 -23.90 -37.60
C PRO A 28 51.89 -23.55 -37.67
N ALA A 29 52.25 -22.28 -37.46
CA ALA A 29 53.58 -21.70 -37.16
C ALA A 29 53.40 -20.17 -36.94
N THR A 30 54.17 -19.39 -36.16
CA THR A 30 55.30 -19.59 -35.22
C THR A 30 55.31 -18.38 -34.23
N PRO A 31 56.08 -18.38 -33.12
CA PRO A 31 55.90 -17.43 -32.01
C PRO A 31 56.79 -16.17 -32.05
N ALA A 32 56.37 -15.14 -31.27
CA ALA A 32 57.14 -14.11 -30.57
C ALA A 32 58.14 -13.21 -31.37
N PRO A 33 58.47 -12.00 -30.87
CA PRO A 33 59.39 -11.93 -29.72
C PRO A 33 58.90 -11.05 -28.56
N GLU A 34 59.41 -11.36 -27.37
CA GLU A 34 59.48 -10.42 -26.25
C GLU A 34 60.58 -9.37 -26.53
N VAL A 35 60.37 -8.13 -26.09
CA VAL A 35 61.48 -7.26 -25.64
C VAL A 35 61.04 -6.57 -24.37
N ASP A 36 61.27 -7.24 -23.24
CA ASP A 36 61.14 -6.64 -21.92
C ASP A 36 62.53 -6.10 -21.51
N SER A 37 62.69 -4.77 -21.45
CA SER A 37 63.89 -4.15 -20.87
C SER A 37 63.64 -2.75 -20.33
N VAL A 38 63.23 -2.69 -19.07
CA VAL A 38 63.25 -1.51 -18.22
C VAL A 38 64.62 -0.79 -18.27
N LYS A 39 64.63 0.54 -18.52
CA LYS A 39 65.45 1.51 -17.74
C LYS A 39 65.24 3.00 -18.09
N GLN A 40 64.75 3.73 -17.08
CA GLN A 40 65.20 5.10 -16.74
C GLN A 40 66.70 5.09 -16.36
N PRO A 41 67.43 6.24 -16.25
CA PRO A 41 66.95 7.55 -15.77
C PRO A 41 67.55 8.80 -16.48
N SER A 42 67.27 10.00 -15.91
CA SER A 42 68.17 11.18 -15.72
C SER A 42 69.18 11.55 -16.83
N THR A 43 69.40 12.81 -17.26
CA THR A 43 69.27 14.15 -16.65
C THR A 43 69.68 15.17 -17.76
N ASP A 44 69.65 16.52 -17.67
CA ASP A 44 69.29 17.48 -16.62
C ASP A 44 68.87 18.85 -17.25
N GLN A 45 68.43 19.78 -16.41
CA GLN A 45 68.51 21.26 -16.54
C GLN A 45 67.91 21.99 -17.78
N GLY A 46 67.16 23.09 -17.60
CA GLY A 46 66.67 23.68 -16.36
C GLY A 46 66.26 25.16 -16.45
N SER A 47 65.78 25.69 -15.30
CA SER A 47 65.43 27.11 -15.04
C SER A 47 64.17 27.64 -15.76
N SER A 48 63.41 28.64 -15.30
CA SER A 48 63.26 29.36 -14.00
C SER A 48 62.22 30.49 -14.23
N LYS A 49 61.30 30.92 -13.34
CA LYS A 49 60.85 30.51 -11.99
C LYS A 49 59.48 31.20 -11.68
N ASP A 50 58.83 30.77 -10.60
CA ASP A 50 58.22 31.53 -9.47
C ASP A 50 58.00 33.08 -9.64
N GLN A 51 57.03 33.77 -9.01
CA GLN A 51 56.35 33.52 -7.72
C GLN A 51 55.19 34.54 -7.48
N GLU A 52 54.12 34.16 -6.73
CA GLU A 52 53.34 35.02 -5.77
C GLU A 52 52.67 36.36 -6.21
N LYS A 53 51.69 36.99 -5.52
CA LYS A 53 50.67 36.58 -4.51
C LYS A 53 49.46 37.55 -4.51
N ASP A 54 48.46 37.23 -3.68
CA ASP A 54 47.33 38.03 -3.17
C ASP A 54 47.42 39.58 -3.23
N ASP A 55 46.26 40.23 -3.50
CA ASP A 55 45.62 41.03 -2.45
C ASP A 55 44.07 41.10 -2.62
N ARG A 56 43.34 41.62 -1.62
CA ARG A 56 41.90 41.39 -1.40
C ARG A 56 41.02 42.65 -1.34
N GLU A 57 39.71 42.38 -1.45
CA GLU A 57 38.55 43.06 -0.82
C GLU A 57 37.56 43.86 -1.73
N ARG A 58 36.33 43.30 -1.84
CA ARG A 58 35.00 43.97 -1.64
C ARG A 58 34.60 45.17 -2.55
N ARG A 59 33.37 45.31 -3.06
CA ARG A 59 32.07 44.62 -2.81
C ARG A 59 31.08 44.90 -3.98
N HIS A 60 30.04 44.07 -4.09
CA HIS A 60 28.71 44.27 -4.74
C HIS A 60 28.29 45.73 -5.05
N ARG A 61 27.57 46.09 -6.14
CA ARG A 61 26.74 45.38 -7.18
C ARG A 61 26.44 46.40 -8.34
N HIS A 62 25.51 46.29 -9.32
CA HIS A 62 24.27 45.51 -9.55
C HIS A 62 23.90 45.39 -11.07
N ARG A 63 22.93 44.52 -11.42
CA ARG A 63 22.14 44.42 -12.68
C ARG A 63 20.92 45.37 -12.67
N ASP A 64 20.19 45.74 -13.74
CA ASP A 64 20.26 45.59 -15.22
C ASP A 64 19.30 46.66 -15.84
N HIS A 65 19.42 47.01 -17.14
CA HIS A 65 18.32 47.02 -18.15
C HIS A 65 18.61 47.83 -19.45
N ASP A 66 18.49 47.13 -20.58
CA ASP A 66 17.85 47.45 -21.87
C ASP A 66 17.83 48.89 -22.47
N ARG A 67 18.17 48.98 -23.77
CA ARG A 67 17.12 49.09 -24.82
C ARG A 67 17.60 48.96 -26.28
N ASP A 68 16.86 48.12 -27.02
CA ASP A 68 16.35 48.21 -28.40
C ASP A 68 17.00 49.15 -29.44
N ARG A 69 17.02 48.70 -30.71
CA ARG A 69 16.20 49.34 -31.78
C ARG A 69 16.10 48.60 -33.12
N HIS A 70 15.15 49.10 -33.93
CA HIS A 70 14.82 48.76 -35.33
C HIS A 70 13.97 47.48 -35.50
N ARG A 71 12.91 47.43 -36.32
CA ARG A 71 12.31 48.38 -37.32
C ARG A 71 10.86 47.92 -37.64
N ASP A 72 9.94 48.63 -38.29
CA ASP A 72 9.88 50.02 -38.82
C ASP A 72 8.39 50.49 -38.96
N SER A 73 8.18 51.75 -39.38
CA SER A 73 6.97 52.29 -40.05
C SER A 73 5.65 52.44 -39.26
N ASP A 74 4.76 53.44 -39.47
CA ASP A 74 4.84 54.88 -39.80
C ASP A 74 3.51 55.51 -39.30
N ARG A 75 3.40 56.74 -38.77
CA ARG A 75 3.57 58.08 -39.39
C ARG A 75 2.62 58.31 -40.60
N GLU A 76 1.90 59.43 -40.72
CA GLU A 76 1.92 60.68 -39.93
C GLU A 76 0.64 61.54 -40.06
N ARG A 77 0.48 62.48 -39.11
CA ARG A 77 -0.09 63.85 -39.22
C ARG A 77 -1.47 64.14 -39.88
N GLU A 78 -2.28 64.82 -39.05
CA GLU A 78 -2.80 66.20 -39.21
C GLU A 78 -4.28 66.54 -39.54
N ARG A 79 -4.72 67.57 -38.80
CA ARG A 79 -5.69 68.64 -39.10
C ARG A 79 -7.20 68.33 -39.03
N LYS A 80 -7.94 69.44 -38.83
CA LYS A 80 -9.27 69.54 -38.20
C LYS A 80 -10.38 69.84 -39.21
N THR A 81 -11.61 69.82 -38.68
CA THR A 81 -12.78 70.69 -39.00
C THR A 81 -13.64 70.38 -40.25
N GLU A 82 -14.82 69.83 -39.94
CA GLU A 82 -16.18 70.20 -40.45
C GLU A 82 -16.56 69.99 -41.93
N GLY A 83 -17.70 69.30 -42.16
CA GLY A 83 -18.20 68.96 -43.50
C GLY A 83 -19.62 68.36 -43.57
N ARG A 84 -20.60 69.04 -42.96
CA ARG A 84 -22.07 68.76 -42.92
C ARG A 84 -22.74 67.85 -44.00
N ARG A 85 -23.64 66.99 -43.48
CA ARG A 85 -25.03 66.66 -43.94
C ARG A 85 -25.31 65.70 -45.13
N GLY A 86 -25.92 64.56 -44.78
CA GLY A 86 -27.19 64.09 -45.37
C GLY A 86 -27.12 63.06 -46.52
N ARG A 87 -28.21 62.33 -46.85
CA ARG A 87 -29.50 62.16 -46.15
C ARG A 87 -30.30 61.00 -46.80
N GLU A 88 -31.08 60.25 -46.00
CA GLU A 88 -32.32 59.51 -46.42
C GLU A 88 -32.17 58.30 -47.41
N LYS A 89 -33.02 57.25 -47.39
CA LYS A 89 -34.02 56.78 -46.41
C LYS A 89 -34.47 55.32 -46.66
N ASP A 90 -35.42 54.89 -45.80
CA ASP A 90 -36.42 53.81 -45.94
C ASP A 90 -35.96 52.41 -45.51
N ARG A 91 -36.76 51.56 -44.86
CA ARG A 91 -38.08 51.52 -44.15
C ARG A 91 -38.30 50.00 -43.85
N ASP A 92 -39.20 49.49 -43.01
CA ASP A 92 -40.33 50.04 -42.24
C ASP A 92 -40.70 49.07 -41.07
N ARG A 93 -41.46 49.56 -40.06
CA ARG A 93 -42.34 48.79 -39.12
C ARG A 93 -41.65 47.84 -38.11
N HIS A 94 -42.17 47.59 -36.90
CA HIS A 94 -43.28 48.12 -36.07
C HIS A 94 -43.06 47.59 -34.61
N HIS A 95 -43.52 48.18 -33.51
CA HIS A 95 -43.98 49.55 -33.19
C HIS A 95 -44.12 49.70 -31.65
N ASP A 96 -44.52 50.90 -31.18
CA ASP A 96 -45.21 51.16 -29.90
C ASP A 96 -44.43 50.97 -28.57
N ARG A 97 -44.85 51.54 -27.41
CA ARG A 97 -45.92 52.54 -27.13
C ARG A 97 -45.35 53.71 -26.28
N HIS A 98 -46.13 54.27 -25.35
CA HIS A 98 -45.90 55.52 -24.60
C HIS A 98 -46.33 55.31 -23.12
N HIS A 99 -46.05 56.16 -22.11
CA HIS A 99 -45.80 57.62 -22.01
C HIS A 99 -44.61 57.93 -21.07
N SER A 100 -44.02 59.14 -20.93
CA SER A 100 -44.48 60.56 -20.90
C SER A 100 -45.16 60.95 -19.56
N ARG A 101 -44.96 62.13 -18.95
CA ARG A 101 -44.63 63.47 -19.49
C ARG A 101 -43.93 64.39 -18.45
N HIS A 102 -43.76 65.68 -18.77
CA HIS A 102 -43.08 66.72 -17.98
C HIS A 102 -43.94 68.02 -17.94
N ASN A 103 -43.91 68.80 -16.84
CA ASN A 103 -44.41 70.20 -16.63
C ASN A 103 -44.47 70.52 -15.10
N GLU A 104 -44.80 71.71 -14.58
CA GLU A 104 -44.25 73.09 -14.74
C GLU A 104 -44.89 74.03 -13.66
N ARG A 105 -44.15 75.03 -13.12
CA ARG A 105 -44.58 76.32 -12.51
C ARG A 105 -45.21 76.48 -11.09
N ASP A 106 -44.63 77.47 -10.37
CA ASP A 106 -45.20 78.64 -9.65
C ASP A 106 -45.85 78.65 -8.23
N ARG A 107 -45.23 79.48 -7.37
CA ARG A 107 -45.76 80.55 -6.47
C ARG A 107 -46.06 80.35 -4.97
N HIS A 108 -45.89 81.48 -4.27
CA HIS A 108 -45.98 81.79 -2.83
C HIS A 108 -47.39 81.57 -2.18
N HIS A 109 -47.65 81.65 -0.87
CA HIS A 109 -47.15 82.59 0.18
C HIS A 109 -47.48 82.15 1.64
N ARG A 110 -46.58 82.51 2.60
CA ARG A 110 -46.86 82.93 4.02
C ARG A 110 -47.45 81.83 4.97
N ARG A 111 -47.33 81.88 6.32
CA ARG A 111 -46.72 82.83 7.30
C ARG A 111 -46.49 82.15 8.67
N ARG A 112 -45.45 82.56 9.43
CA ARG A 112 -45.31 82.53 10.92
C ARG A 112 -45.23 81.14 11.62
N SER A 113 -44.60 80.96 12.80
CA SER A 113 -43.71 81.84 13.60
C SER A 113 -43.00 81.08 14.74
N ALA A 114 -41.99 81.74 15.34
CA ALA A 114 -41.40 81.58 16.69
C ALA A 114 -40.01 80.90 16.80
N SER A 115 -39.21 81.47 17.70
CA SER A 115 -37.81 81.18 18.10
C SER A 115 -37.80 81.05 19.66
N PRO A 116 -36.71 81.22 20.46
CA PRO A 116 -35.27 81.37 20.17
C PRO A 116 -34.26 80.64 21.12
N ALA A 117 -33.01 80.51 20.65
CA ALA A 117 -31.71 80.79 21.32
C ALA A 117 -31.30 80.23 22.73
N SER A 118 -29.99 80.41 23.00
CA SER A 118 -29.25 80.24 24.28
C SER A 118 -29.13 78.83 24.87
N GLN A 119 -28.26 78.52 25.83
CA GLN A 119 -26.84 78.80 26.16
C GLN A 119 -26.63 78.29 27.62
N LEU A 120 -25.42 77.82 27.97
CA LEU A 120 -24.89 77.68 29.35
C LEU A 120 -25.47 76.56 30.29
N LYS A 121 -24.54 76.03 31.12
CA LYS A 121 -24.55 75.79 32.60
C LYS A 121 -25.86 75.47 33.36
N GLU A 122 -25.88 74.76 34.50
CA GLU A 122 -24.82 74.21 35.39
C GLU A 122 -25.31 72.97 36.18
N ASN A 123 -24.55 72.54 37.21
CA ASN A 123 -24.89 71.43 38.14
C ASN A 123 -26.19 71.66 38.94
N HIS A 124 -26.89 70.58 39.39
CA HIS A 124 -26.87 70.14 40.81
C HIS A 124 -27.82 68.95 41.19
N SER A 125 -27.25 67.98 41.91
CA SER A 125 -27.78 67.14 43.03
C SER A 125 -29.21 66.53 43.10
N SER A 126 -29.24 65.22 43.40
CA SER A 126 -30.17 64.46 44.28
C SER A 126 -31.62 64.22 43.79
N ARG A 127 -32.24 63.04 43.96
CA ARG A 127 -32.48 62.25 45.20
C ARG A 127 -32.74 60.73 44.93
N HIS A 128 -32.80 59.92 46.00
CA HIS A 128 -33.46 58.59 46.02
C HIS A 128 -35.00 58.75 45.90
N GLU A 129 -35.87 57.75 45.74
CA GLU A 129 -35.91 56.30 46.07
C GLU A 129 -36.77 55.51 45.03
N PRO A 130 -37.26 54.28 45.27
CA PRO A 130 -36.59 53.04 45.70
C PRO A 130 -36.71 51.93 44.62
N SER A 131 -36.11 50.75 44.85
CA SER A 131 -36.37 49.54 44.03
C SER A 131 -36.56 48.27 44.87
N PRO A 132 -37.66 47.51 44.68
CA PRO A 132 -37.92 46.19 45.30
C PRO A 132 -37.34 45.05 44.41
N PRO A 133 -37.40 43.75 44.76
CA PRO A 133 -36.15 42.99 44.94
C PRO A 133 -35.67 42.15 43.74
N ILE A 134 -34.44 41.66 43.88
CA ILE A 134 -33.72 40.80 42.94
C ILE A 134 -34.39 39.43 42.78
N GLN A 135 -34.59 38.96 41.54
CA GLN A 135 -34.52 37.53 41.19
C GLN A 135 -34.35 37.27 39.68
N SER A 136 -33.10 37.07 39.23
CA SER A 136 -32.66 36.10 38.19
C SER A 136 -31.27 36.44 37.64
N ASN A 137 -30.31 35.52 37.76
CA ASN A 137 -28.95 35.69 37.23
C ASN A 137 -28.88 35.25 35.76
N ASN A 138 -28.92 36.20 34.82
CA ASN A 138 -28.48 35.98 33.44
C ASN A 138 -27.12 36.65 33.23
N VAL A 139 -26.09 35.84 33.03
CA VAL A 139 -24.67 36.27 32.99
C VAL A 139 -24.28 36.89 31.62
N PHE A 140 -25.18 36.87 30.64
CA PHE A 140 -24.98 37.44 29.31
C PHE A 140 -26.31 37.92 28.70
N TYR A 141 -26.22 38.87 27.77
CA TYR A 141 -27.33 39.44 27.00
C TYR A 141 -27.06 39.29 25.50
N PHE A 142 -28.12 39.04 24.72
CA PHE A 142 -28.07 39.01 23.26
C PHE A 142 -28.80 40.23 22.68
N ASP A 143 -28.07 41.14 22.06
CA ASP A 143 -28.71 42.10 21.15
C ASP A 143 -29.12 41.38 19.86
N LYS A 144 -30.28 41.76 19.32
CA LYS A 144 -30.86 41.23 18.08
C LYS A 144 -31.15 42.33 17.05
N LYS A 145 -30.71 43.56 17.28
CA LYS A 145 -30.76 44.64 16.29
C LYS A 145 -29.46 44.68 15.49
N GLU A 146 -29.58 44.85 14.19
CA GLU A 146 -28.45 45.13 13.31
C GLU A 146 -27.91 46.54 13.59
N ASP A 147 -26.60 46.69 13.74
CA ASP A 147 -25.94 48.00 13.86
C ASP A 147 -25.32 48.39 12.50
N PRO A 148 -25.88 49.40 11.79
CA PRO A 148 -25.37 49.85 10.49
C PRO A 148 -23.92 50.38 10.52
N LEU A 149 -23.40 50.73 11.70
CA LEU A 149 -22.04 51.24 11.84
C LEU A 149 -21.00 50.13 11.73
N ILE A 150 -21.35 48.87 12.04
CA ILE A 150 -20.46 47.71 11.86
C ILE A 150 -20.09 47.54 10.38
N TRP A 151 -21.07 47.66 9.47
CA TRP A 151 -20.85 47.63 8.02
C TRP A 151 -19.98 48.79 7.52
N ARG A 152 -20.01 49.95 8.19
CA ARG A 152 -19.28 51.16 7.76
C ARG A 152 -17.86 51.25 8.31
N TYR A 153 -17.58 50.65 9.47
CA TYR A 153 -16.29 50.77 10.17
C TYR A 153 -15.60 49.42 10.46
N GLY A 154 -16.24 48.29 10.16
CA GLY A 154 -15.64 46.95 10.21
C GLY A 154 -15.40 46.40 11.62
N GLY A 155 -16.28 46.72 12.57
CA GLY A 155 -16.26 46.19 13.93
C GLY A 155 -17.24 46.89 14.88
N ASN A 156 -17.52 46.27 16.02
CA ASN A 156 -18.49 46.74 17.01
C ASN A 156 -18.01 47.99 17.77
N GLU A 157 -18.95 48.82 18.21
CA GLU A 157 -18.67 50.01 19.01
C GLU A 157 -18.15 49.65 20.41
N ARG A 158 -16.86 49.94 20.66
CA ARG A 158 -16.13 49.46 21.86
C ARG A 158 -16.70 49.95 23.20
N SER A 159 -17.50 51.02 23.22
CA SER A 159 -18.17 51.56 24.41
C SER A 159 -19.30 50.68 24.95
N LYS A 160 -19.86 49.78 24.12
CA LYS A 160 -20.98 48.89 24.47
C LYS A 160 -20.54 47.48 24.89
N ILE A 161 -19.24 47.18 24.87
CA ILE A 161 -18.71 45.84 25.16
C ILE A 161 -18.30 45.74 26.64
N PRO A 162 -18.82 44.77 27.42
CA PRO A 162 -18.40 44.57 28.81
C PRO A 162 -16.89 44.30 28.95
N SER A 163 -16.24 45.00 29.87
CA SER A 163 -14.78 44.97 30.03
C SER A 163 -14.29 43.78 30.88
N TYR A 164 -13.81 42.73 30.23
CA TYR A 164 -13.13 41.61 30.90
C TYR A 164 -11.70 41.98 31.32
N ARG A 165 -11.30 41.56 32.53
CA ARG A 165 -9.92 41.73 33.03
C ARG A 165 -8.98 40.69 32.39
N ARG A 166 -7.71 41.05 32.22
CA ARG A 166 -6.72 40.31 31.44
C ARG A 166 -5.47 40.00 32.27
N PHE A 167 -4.84 38.86 32.01
CA PHE A 167 -3.56 38.48 32.62
C PHE A 167 -2.42 38.56 31.58
N GLY A 168 -1.17 38.43 32.06
CA GLY A 168 0.04 38.64 31.27
C GLY A 168 0.07 37.86 29.95
N ALA A 169 0.65 38.49 28.92
CA ALA A 169 0.76 37.98 27.55
C ALA A 169 -0.59 37.68 26.84
N GLY A 170 -1.65 38.42 27.16
CA GLY A 170 -2.90 38.42 26.40
C GLY A 170 -3.90 37.31 26.77
N LYS A 171 -3.72 36.65 27.92
CA LYS A 171 -4.64 35.62 28.42
C LYS A 171 -5.90 36.25 29.03
N VAL A 172 -7.06 35.65 28.77
CA VAL A 172 -8.34 36.03 29.39
C VAL A 172 -8.45 35.37 30.77
N ILE A 173 -8.69 36.15 31.83
CA ILE A 173 -8.86 35.64 33.18
C ILE A 173 -10.13 34.77 33.24
N GLY A 174 -10.06 33.62 33.91
CA GLY A 174 -11.13 32.62 33.94
C GLY A 174 -11.08 31.60 32.80
N SER A 175 -10.15 31.71 31.85
CA SER A 175 -9.88 30.66 30.85
C SER A 175 -8.63 29.85 31.22
N PRO A 176 -8.61 28.51 31.02
CA PRO A 176 -7.43 27.68 31.24
C PRO A 176 -6.41 27.82 30.09
N GLY A 177 -6.00 29.07 29.80
CA GLY A 177 -4.88 29.41 28.91
C GLY A 177 -5.11 29.28 27.41
N TYR A 178 -6.13 28.56 26.94
CA TYR A 178 -6.41 28.36 25.51
C TYR A 178 -6.96 29.62 24.80
N LEU A 179 -7.46 30.61 25.53
CA LEU A 179 -7.92 31.89 24.97
C LEU A 179 -6.84 32.96 25.08
N SER A 180 -6.38 33.46 23.94
CA SER A 180 -5.42 34.56 23.86
C SER A 180 -5.85 35.63 22.86
N THR A 181 -5.70 36.91 23.21
CA THR A 181 -5.76 38.01 22.24
C THR A 181 -4.37 38.50 21.86
N TYR A 182 -4.24 39.02 20.64
CA TYR A 182 -3.04 39.69 20.16
C TYR A 182 -3.41 40.87 19.26
N PHE A 183 -2.47 41.81 19.06
CA PHE A 183 -2.68 42.98 18.20
C PHE A 183 -2.06 42.78 16.82
N GLU A 184 -2.85 43.00 15.78
CA GLU A 184 -2.45 43.03 14.37
C GLU A 184 -2.60 44.48 13.87
N GLY A 185 -1.53 45.26 13.99
CA GLY A 185 -1.60 46.72 13.87
C GLY A 185 -2.43 47.34 15.01
N SER A 186 -3.47 48.10 14.66
CA SER A 186 -4.42 48.71 15.61
C SER A 186 -5.66 47.86 15.89
N LYS A 187 -5.81 46.70 15.23
CA LYS A 187 -6.90 45.75 15.49
C LYS A 187 -6.45 44.73 16.54
N GLU A 188 -7.31 44.47 17.51
CA GLU A 188 -7.15 43.33 18.41
C GLU A 188 -7.86 42.13 17.79
N LEU A 189 -7.17 40.99 17.74
CA LEU A 189 -7.68 39.71 17.25
C LEU A 189 -7.66 38.69 18.39
N PHE A 190 -8.60 37.75 18.34
CA PHE A 190 -8.80 36.69 19.33
C PHE A 190 -8.41 35.35 18.71
N THR A 191 -7.79 34.47 19.48
CA THR A 191 -7.29 33.17 18.98
C THR A 191 -7.40 32.10 20.05
N ILE A 192 -7.97 30.97 19.64
CA ILE A 192 -8.06 29.71 20.39
C ILE A 192 -6.79 28.91 20.11
N ARG A 193 -6.17 28.37 21.15
CA ARG A 193 -4.96 27.52 21.11
C ARG A 193 -5.27 26.10 21.57
N GLY A 194 -4.43 25.14 21.20
CA GLY A 194 -4.47 23.77 21.71
C GLY A 194 -4.01 23.68 23.17
N LEU A 195 -4.47 22.65 23.89
CA LEU A 195 -3.77 22.18 25.08
C LEU A 195 -2.39 21.64 24.64
N GLY A 196 -1.33 21.98 25.39
CA GLY A 196 0.04 21.60 25.06
C GLY A 196 0.81 22.56 24.14
N GLU A 197 0.17 23.59 23.54
CA GLU A 197 0.86 24.57 22.67
C GLU A 197 1.78 25.53 23.46
N GLY A 198 2.96 25.05 23.83
CA GLY A 198 4.09 25.84 24.29
C GLY A 198 4.53 26.88 23.25
N ARG A 199 5.26 27.92 23.69
CA ARG A 199 5.61 29.12 22.89
C ARG A 199 6.42 28.88 21.58
N GLY A 200 6.83 27.65 21.27
CA GLY A 200 7.73 27.33 20.16
C GLY A 200 7.07 27.16 18.79
N SER A 201 5.83 26.68 18.69
CA SER A 201 5.22 26.30 17.40
C SER A 201 4.58 27.49 16.65
N GLY A 202 5.37 28.54 16.45
CA GLY A 202 5.00 29.67 15.59
C GLY A 202 5.39 29.41 14.14
N SER A 203 4.49 29.68 13.18
CA SER A 203 4.81 29.57 11.75
C SER A 203 6.07 30.37 11.40
N VAL A 204 7.03 29.71 10.74
CA VAL A 204 8.38 30.23 10.39
C VAL A 204 8.34 31.54 9.57
N PHE A 205 7.22 31.84 8.92
CA PHE A 205 6.99 33.12 8.25
C PHE A 205 6.80 34.30 9.22
N ARG A 206 6.21 34.06 10.40
CA ARG A 206 5.89 35.11 11.38
C ARG A 206 7.14 35.62 12.09
N ASP A 207 8.06 34.73 12.42
CA ASP A 207 9.36 35.07 13.03
C ASP A 207 10.25 35.89 12.10
N LYS A 208 10.21 35.67 10.77
CA LYS A 208 10.94 36.51 9.81
C LYS A 208 10.49 37.97 9.87
N ILE A 209 9.18 38.22 10.03
CA ILE A 209 8.64 39.59 10.15
C ILE A 209 9.09 40.19 11.49
N LEU A 210 8.92 39.47 12.60
CA LEU A 210 9.31 39.95 13.93
C LEU A 210 10.82 40.25 14.03
N MET A 211 11.67 39.37 13.48
CA MET A 211 13.11 39.55 13.39
C MET A 211 13.51 40.69 12.46
N SER A 212 12.81 40.89 11.34
CA SER A 212 13.08 42.06 10.47
C SER A 212 12.78 43.38 11.17
N TRP A 213 11.71 43.44 11.97
CA TRP A 213 11.32 44.62 12.73
C TRP A 213 12.30 44.90 13.89
N ALA A 214 12.73 43.86 14.60
CA ALA A 214 13.74 43.96 15.66
C ALA A 214 15.10 44.45 15.11
N ARG A 215 15.51 43.94 13.94
CA ARG A 215 16.73 44.40 13.22
C ARG A 215 16.60 45.84 12.73
N ALA A 216 15.45 46.22 12.18
CA ALA A 216 15.17 47.59 11.71
C ALA A 216 15.16 48.65 12.83
N LYS A 217 14.98 48.24 14.09
CA LYS A 217 15.07 49.12 15.27
C LYS A 217 16.32 48.91 16.14
N GLY A 218 17.30 48.13 15.68
CA GLY A 218 18.58 47.94 16.38
C GLY A 218 18.50 47.28 17.76
N ALA A 219 17.38 46.62 18.09
CA ALA A 219 17.12 46.10 19.43
C ALA A 219 17.82 44.76 19.67
N LYS A 220 18.85 44.75 20.55
CA LYS A 220 19.45 43.49 21.04
C LYS A 220 18.49 42.80 22.03
N ALA A 221 17.86 41.72 21.59
CA ALA A 221 16.99 40.92 22.43
C ALA A 221 17.77 40.28 23.60
N LYS A 222 17.30 40.48 24.83
CA LYS A 222 17.75 39.73 26.00
C LYS A 222 16.78 38.58 26.26
N HIS A 223 17.31 37.36 26.35
CA HIS A 223 16.51 36.19 26.70
C HIS A 223 16.45 36.06 28.23
N ILE A 224 15.25 36.04 28.80
CA ILE A 224 15.02 35.77 30.22
C ILE A 224 14.48 34.34 30.31
N LYS A 225 15.27 33.41 30.86
CA LYS A 225 14.76 32.08 31.23
C LYS A 225 13.87 32.25 32.45
N SER A 226 12.64 31.75 32.39
CA SER A 226 11.88 31.44 33.61
C SER A 226 12.27 30.03 34.04
N GLY A 227 12.65 29.85 35.31
CA GLY A 227 12.72 28.50 35.88
C GLY A 227 11.30 27.92 36.01
N VAL A 228 11.18 26.61 35.77
CA VAL A 228 9.98 25.82 36.08
C VAL A 228 10.46 24.45 36.56
N ASN A 229 10.75 24.37 37.86
CA ASN A 229 10.64 23.16 38.66
C ASN A 229 9.57 23.48 39.72
N GLY A 230 8.58 22.61 39.94
CA GLY A 230 7.50 22.89 40.88
C GLY A 230 6.15 22.23 40.56
N GLU A 231 6.15 20.96 40.17
CA GLU A 231 4.92 20.15 40.27
C GLU A 231 4.86 19.55 41.69
N ASN A 232 4.21 20.27 42.60
CA ASN A 232 3.74 19.80 43.90
C ASN A 232 2.83 20.89 44.49
N GLY A 233 1.57 20.57 44.79
CA GLY A 233 0.61 21.57 45.29
C GLY A 233 -0.87 21.29 45.00
N ALA A 234 -1.33 20.06 45.22
CA ALA A 234 -2.74 19.68 45.07
C ALA A 234 -3.34 19.10 46.37
N SER A 235 -2.96 19.67 47.52
CA SER A 235 -3.39 19.20 48.85
C SER A 235 -3.30 20.32 49.91
N ALA A 236 -4.14 21.35 49.78
CA ALA A 236 -4.45 22.33 50.83
C ALA A 236 -5.73 23.11 50.47
N ALA A 237 -6.88 22.60 50.92
CA ALA A 237 -7.97 23.45 51.39
C ALA A 237 -7.90 23.41 52.92
N GLU A 238 -8.41 24.46 53.59
CA GLU A 238 -8.12 24.76 55.01
C GLU A 238 -6.63 25.18 55.16
N ASP A 239 -6.28 26.40 55.59
CA ASP A 239 -6.87 27.21 56.65
C ASP A 239 -7.09 28.71 56.32
N VAL A 240 -7.52 29.50 57.32
CA VAL A 240 -7.95 30.90 57.21
C VAL A 240 -6.94 31.90 57.81
N ASP A 241 -7.01 33.16 57.33
CA ASP A 241 -6.41 34.40 57.86
C ASP A 241 -4.95 34.73 57.43
N GLY A 242 -4.65 36.02 57.23
CA GLY A 242 -3.31 36.50 56.84
C GLY A 242 -3.22 37.57 55.71
N ASP A 243 -3.89 38.72 55.85
CA ASP A 243 -3.84 39.82 54.87
C ASP A 243 -2.50 40.62 54.88
N PHE A 244 -1.44 40.16 54.19
CA PHE A 244 -0.36 41.06 53.72
C PHE A 244 0.54 40.52 52.59
N ILE A 245 1.05 41.43 51.73
CA ILE A 245 2.23 41.21 50.87
C ILE A 245 3.12 42.47 50.95
N SER A 246 4.36 42.31 51.41
CA SER A 246 5.32 43.43 51.53
C SER A 246 6.03 43.74 50.20
N LEU A 247 6.44 45.01 50.01
CA LEU A 247 7.01 45.52 48.76
C LEU A 247 8.25 46.40 48.97
N GLU A 248 9.44 45.79 49.10
CA GLU A 248 10.73 46.52 49.05
C GLU A 248 11.78 45.85 48.13
N PRO A 249 12.41 46.60 47.21
CA PRO A 249 13.66 46.26 46.51
C PRO A 249 14.84 47.09 47.10
N PRO A 250 16.04 47.25 46.47
CA PRO A 250 16.74 46.52 45.40
C PRO A 250 18.16 46.01 45.87
N ARG A 251 19.10 45.50 45.03
CA ARG A 251 20.15 46.31 44.36
C ARG A 251 21.16 45.52 43.48
N LYS A 252 21.57 46.19 42.38
CA LYS A 252 22.82 46.16 41.56
C LYS A 252 23.80 44.96 41.56
N ARG A 253 24.27 44.62 40.35
CA ARG A 253 25.56 43.94 40.04
C ARG A 253 26.73 44.93 39.95
N GLN A 254 27.97 44.42 40.01
CA GLN A 254 29.20 45.08 39.55
C GLN A 254 29.87 44.26 38.40
N ARG A 255 31.08 44.65 37.93
CA ARG A 255 31.70 44.22 36.65
C ARG A 255 33.23 44.11 36.78
N ALA A 256 33.82 43.13 36.10
CA ALA A 256 35.27 43.00 35.81
C ALA A 256 35.50 42.52 34.36
N GLU A 257 36.76 42.39 33.92
CA GLU A 257 37.17 42.15 32.51
C GLU A 257 38.43 41.27 32.40
N LYS A 258 38.71 40.76 31.17
CA LYS A 258 40.04 40.32 30.64
C LYS A 258 40.63 39.02 31.25
N SER A 259 41.53 38.27 30.56
CA SER A 259 41.98 38.26 29.15
C SER A 259 42.78 36.98 28.82
N SER A 260 43.18 36.85 27.54
CA SER A 260 44.36 36.10 27.02
C SER A 260 44.12 34.69 26.43
N GLU A 261 44.97 34.39 25.45
CA GLU A 261 45.09 33.16 24.61
C GLU A 261 46.47 32.51 24.90
N PRO A 262 46.97 31.54 24.11
CA PRO A 262 46.39 30.28 23.60
C PRO A 262 47.21 29.04 24.05
N GLY A 263 46.77 27.83 23.68
CA GLY A 263 47.56 26.59 23.81
C GLY A 263 47.17 25.58 22.73
N ASP A 264 48.13 24.83 22.21
CA ASP A 264 48.01 23.85 21.11
C ASP A 264 48.47 22.47 21.60
N GLY A 265 47.90 21.36 21.09
CA GLY A 265 48.34 20.01 21.48
C GLY A 265 47.29 18.89 21.45
N GLU A 266 47.37 18.06 20.39
CA GLU A 266 46.96 16.65 20.27
C GLU A 266 45.51 16.20 20.59
N MET A 267 45.17 15.00 20.11
CA MET A 267 43.80 14.57 19.86
C MET A 267 43.60 13.08 20.19
N THR A 268 43.19 12.79 21.41
CA THR A 268 42.77 11.44 21.87
C THR A 268 41.24 11.37 21.97
N PRO A 269 40.54 10.45 21.28
CA PRO A 269 39.10 10.28 21.42
C PRO A 269 38.77 9.52 22.71
N ASP A 270 38.15 10.17 23.69
CA ASP A 270 37.75 9.50 24.93
C ASP A 270 36.45 8.69 24.75
N TYR A 271 36.41 7.51 25.37
CA TYR A 271 35.48 6.42 25.06
C TYR A 271 34.49 6.17 26.20
N ARG A 272 33.53 7.09 26.40
CA ARG A 272 32.23 6.83 27.10
C ARG A 272 31.24 8.01 26.99
N SER A 273 30.49 8.07 25.89
CA SER A 273 29.27 8.92 25.81
C SER A 273 28.19 8.26 24.95
N ILE A 274 27.27 7.53 25.59
CA ILE A 274 26.24 6.72 24.92
C ILE A 274 25.05 7.58 24.41
N TYR A 275 24.93 8.82 24.90
CA TYR A 275 23.96 9.80 24.38
C TYR A 275 24.66 11.14 24.14
N GLY A 276 25.02 11.41 22.88
CA GLY A 276 25.91 12.50 22.47
C GLY A 276 25.40 13.92 22.71
N LYS A 277 25.47 14.39 23.95
CA LYS A 277 25.60 15.80 24.35
C LYS A 277 26.55 15.86 25.55
N ALA A 278 27.57 16.71 25.48
CA ALA A 278 28.51 16.88 26.57
C ALA A 278 27.80 17.34 27.85
N LYS A 279 28.16 16.71 28.99
CA LYS A 279 28.05 17.39 30.28
C LYS A 279 29.07 18.55 30.27
N SER A 280 28.70 19.68 30.85
CA SER A 280 29.69 20.60 31.40
C SER A 280 30.09 20.10 32.77
N GLU A 281 31.38 19.91 32.99
CA GLU A 281 31.93 19.66 34.32
C GLU A 281 31.98 20.97 35.10
N ASP A 282 31.32 20.95 36.26
CA ASP A 282 31.56 21.77 37.43
C ASP A 282 31.26 20.83 38.63
N GLU A 283 31.98 20.97 39.74
CA GLU A 283 31.84 20.19 40.99
C GLU A 283 32.36 18.72 40.98
N GLU A 284 33.67 18.56 40.77
CA GLU A 284 34.50 17.88 41.78
C GLU A 284 34.58 18.79 43.04
N SER A 285 34.69 18.34 44.29
CA SER A 285 34.83 16.99 44.87
C SER A 285 34.44 17.04 46.36
N ASP A 286 34.03 15.92 46.96
CA ASP A 286 34.53 15.56 48.30
C ASP A 286 34.40 14.05 48.57
N ALA A 287 35.24 13.54 49.47
CA ALA A 287 35.36 12.12 49.85
C ALA A 287 34.35 11.72 50.98
N ASP A 288 34.25 10.49 51.49
CA ASP A 288 35.14 9.31 51.41
C ASP A 288 34.35 7.99 51.64
N GLU A 289 35.03 6.84 51.61
CA GLU A 289 34.48 5.50 51.89
C GLU A 289 33.96 5.37 53.35
N THR A 290 32.95 4.56 53.72
CA THR A 290 32.90 3.08 53.65
C THR A 290 31.54 2.54 54.17
N SER A 291 31.21 1.28 53.82
CA SER A 291 30.49 0.28 54.65
C SER A 291 29.29 0.68 55.55
N SER A 292 28.07 0.29 55.15
CA SER A 292 27.17 -0.53 56.00
C SER A 292 26.10 -1.25 55.17
N ASP A 293 25.63 -2.38 55.70
CA ASP A 293 24.47 -3.15 55.23
C ASP A 293 23.14 -2.60 55.84
N SER A 294 22.01 -3.18 55.41
CA SER A 294 20.60 -3.05 55.89
C SER A 294 19.68 -1.99 55.26
N GLU A 295 18.64 -2.52 54.61
CA GLU A 295 17.25 -2.03 54.43
C GLU A 295 16.94 -0.63 53.85
N SER A 296 16.34 -0.63 52.64
CA SER A 296 15.18 0.22 52.30
C SER A 296 14.58 -0.11 50.92
N GLU A 297 13.66 -1.10 50.86
CA GLU A 297 13.00 -1.49 49.61
C GLU A 297 12.02 -0.41 49.05
N ASP A 298 11.46 0.44 49.91
CA ASP A 298 10.34 1.34 49.58
C ASP A 298 10.65 2.48 48.59
N LYS A 299 11.93 2.76 48.26
CA LYS A 299 12.27 3.86 47.33
C LYS A 299 12.24 3.50 45.84
N VAL A 300 12.13 2.21 45.48
CA VAL A 300 12.06 1.78 44.07
C VAL A 300 10.66 1.99 43.47
N GLY A 301 9.61 1.87 44.29
CA GLY A 301 8.21 1.87 43.82
C GLY A 301 7.76 3.15 43.12
N SER A 302 8.27 4.32 43.54
CA SER A 302 7.85 5.62 43.00
C SER A 302 8.25 5.79 41.52
N HIS A 303 9.51 5.48 41.18
CA HIS A 303 10.02 5.63 39.80
C HIS A 303 9.40 4.59 38.84
N LEU A 304 8.88 3.47 39.35
CA LEU A 304 8.21 2.47 38.51
C LEU A 304 6.84 2.94 38.00
N LEU A 305 6.16 3.89 38.64
CA LEU A 305 4.82 4.32 38.22
C LEU A 305 4.86 5.06 36.87
N ASP A 306 5.78 6.01 36.70
CA ASP A 306 5.86 6.92 35.54
C ASP A 306 6.56 6.32 34.30
N MET A 307 7.03 5.07 34.36
CA MET A 307 7.65 4.41 33.20
C MET A 307 6.62 3.91 32.19
N SER A 308 6.88 4.09 30.89
CA SER A 308 6.05 3.56 29.81
C SER A 308 5.94 2.03 29.85
N ALA A 309 4.88 1.49 29.23
CA ALA A 309 4.67 0.04 29.15
C ALA A 309 5.84 -0.67 28.45
N ALA A 310 6.41 -0.08 27.38
CA ALA A 310 7.59 -0.62 26.71
C ALA A 310 8.83 -0.61 27.64
N LYS A 311 9.07 0.46 28.40
CA LYS A 311 10.19 0.51 29.35
C LYS A 311 10.05 -0.51 30.49
N LYS A 312 8.83 -0.71 31.00
CA LYS A 312 8.51 -1.76 31.98
C LYS A 312 8.76 -3.17 31.42
N ARG A 313 8.27 -3.45 30.20
CA ARG A 313 8.50 -4.73 29.51
C ARG A 313 10.00 -4.97 29.24
N SER A 314 10.73 -3.92 28.85
CA SER A 314 12.18 -3.98 28.62
C SER A 314 12.94 -4.38 29.87
N LEU A 315 12.68 -3.75 31.03
CA LEU A 315 13.33 -4.14 32.29
C LEU A 315 13.03 -5.59 32.69
N GLU A 316 11.80 -6.06 32.47
CA GLU A 316 11.43 -7.45 32.77
C GLU A 316 12.13 -8.44 31.83
N LEU A 317 12.25 -8.14 30.53
CA LEU A 317 13.00 -8.97 29.58
C LEU A 317 14.49 -9.03 29.93
N HIS A 318 15.13 -7.90 30.27
CA HIS A 318 16.51 -7.90 30.76
C HIS A 318 16.67 -8.77 32.04
N ARG A 319 15.68 -8.75 32.94
CA ARG A 319 15.67 -9.61 34.14
C ARG A 319 15.51 -11.09 33.80
N GLN A 320 14.63 -11.42 32.86
CA GLN A 320 14.41 -12.80 32.39
C GLN A 320 15.64 -13.36 31.67
N ILE A 321 16.24 -12.59 30.77
CA ILE A 321 17.50 -12.93 30.09
C ILE A 321 18.64 -13.12 31.09
N LYS A 322 18.82 -12.22 32.07
CA LYS A 322 19.84 -12.38 33.12
C LYS A 322 19.65 -13.65 33.96
N ASN A 323 18.40 -14.05 34.19
CA ASN A 323 18.06 -15.26 34.94
C ASN A 323 18.09 -16.54 34.07
N SER A 324 18.01 -16.42 32.75
CA SER A 324 17.97 -17.55 31.80
C SER A 324 18.50 -17.12 30.42
N PRO A 325 19.83 -16.97 30.24
CA PRO A 325 20.41 -16.45 28.99
C PRO A 325 20.10 -17.30 27.75
N GLY A 326 19.75 -18.57 27.94
CA GLY A 326 19.35 -19.48 26.87
C GLY A 326 17.93 -19.29 26.33
N ASP A 327 17.10 -18.42 26.93
CA ASP A 327 15.78 -18.10 26.37
C ASP A 327 15.90 -17.17 25.15
N THR A 328 16.04 -17.79 23.99
CA THR A 328 16.13 -17.12 22.69
C THR A 328 14.88 -16.30 22.37
N LYS A 329 13.71 -16.60 22.96
CA LYS A 329 12.46 -15.84 22.70
C LYS A 329 12.47 -14.50 23.43
N SER A 330 12.91 -14.47 24.69
CA SER A 330 13.07 -13.21 25.43
C SER A 330 14.11 -12.27 24.79
N TRP A 331 15.23 -12.81 24.30
CA TRP A 331 16.21 -12.04 23.52
C TRP A 331 15.60 -11.37 22.29
N LEU A 332 14.88 -12.17 21.49
CA LEU A 332 14.26 -11.72 20.26
C LEU A 332 13.13 -10.70 20.52
N GLU A 333 12.35 -10.84 21.60
CA GLU A 333 11.37 -9.82 22.03
C GLU A 333 12.06 -8.52 22.48
N LEU A 334 13.18 -8.60 23.19
CA LEU A 334 13.95 -7.42 23.63
C LEU A 334 14.52 -6.64 22.44
N ILE A 335 15.01 -7.34 21.41
CA ILE A 335 15.54 -6.74 20.18
C ILE A 335 14.41 -6.05 19.38
N ALA A 336 13.24 -6.70 19.26
CA ALA A 336 12.04 -6.13 18.67
C ALA A 336 11.59 -4.83 19.38
N LEU A 337 11.62 -4.84 20.71
CA LEU A 337 11.21 -3.73 21.57
C LEU A 337 12.09 -2.47 21.41
N GLN A 338 13.32 -2.60 20.87
CA GLN A 338 14.16 -1.42 20.60
C GLN A 338 13.51 -0.46 19.58
N ASP A 339 12.75 -0.97 18.60
CA ASP A 339 12.06 -0.12 17.63
C ASP A 339 10.90 0.68 18.24
N THR A 340 10.29 0.18 19.33
CA THR A 340 9.23 0.94 20.03
C THR A 340 9.85 1.93 21.01
N LEU A 341 10.86 1.52 21.77
CA LEU A 341 11.60 2.39 22.69
C LEU A 341 12.26 3.58 21.96
N PHE A 342 12.90 3.33 20.81
CA PHE A 342 13.49 4.40 19.99
C PHE A 342 12.44 5.37 19.45
N ARG A 343 11.22 4.90 19.15
CA ARG A 343 10.08 5.75 18.75
C ARG A 343 9.49 6.53 19.93
N GLU A 344 9.42 5.97 21.14
CA GLU A 344 9.01 6.69 22.37
C GLU A 344 9.93 7.87 22.71
N HIS A 345 11.23 7.78 22.39
CA HIS A 345 12.18 8.87 22.65
C HIS A 345 12.25 9.92 21.52
N GLN A 346 11.50 9.76 20.43
CA GLN A 346 11.37 10.76 19.38
C GLN A 346 10.24 11.75 19.70
N LEU A 347 10.59 13.03 19.80
CA LEU A 347 9.60 14.11 19.87
C LEU A 347 8.78 14.16 18.57
N GLU A 348 7.45 14.30 18.69
CA GLU A 348 6.54 14.32 17.55
C GLU A 348 6.96 15.36 16.49
N GLY A 349 7.05 14.91 15.23
CA GLY A 349 7.40 15.75 14.09
C GLY A 349 8.89 15.85 13.75
N GLN A 350 9.80 15.20 14.49
CA GLN A 350 11.19 15.05 14.03
C GLN A 350 11.30 13.97 12.94
N SER A 351 11.95 14.30 11.82
CA SER A 351 12.32 13.31 10.81
C SER A 351 13.48 12.47 11.34
N ILE A 352 13.37 11.16 11.26
CA ILE A 352 14.46 10.24 11.62
C ILE A 352 15.66 10.56 10.72
N MET A 353 16.83 10.81 11.32
CA MET A 353 18.07 11.00 10.58
C MET A 353 18.74 9.64 10.33
N GLY A 354 19.33 9.43 9.14
CA GLY A 354 19.99 8.16 8.80
C GLY A 354 21.06 7.71 9.81
N VAL A 355 21.75 8.67 10.46
CA VAL A 355 22.70 8.41 11.56
C VAL A 355 22.02 7.72 12.75
N GLN A 356 20.79 8.10 13.09
CA GLN A 356 20.03 7.51 14.19
C GLN A 356 19.52 6.11 13.83
N VAL A 357 19.21 5.85 12.55
CA VAL A 357 18.87 4.51 12.05
C VAL A 357 20.07 3.57 12.16
N LYS A 358 21.28 4.05 11.78
CA LYS A 358 22.51 3.27 11.95
C LYS A 358 22.82 2.98 13.42
N ALA A 359 22.73 3.96 14.31
CA ALA A 359 22.94 3.75 15.75
C ALA A 359 21.95 2.74 16.37
N LEU A 360 20.69 2.69 15.91
CA LEU A 360 19.73 1.65 16.31
C LEU A 360 20.10 0.27 15.76
N ALA A 361 20.53 0.19 14.49
CA ALA A 361 20.97 -1.06 13.89
C ALA A 361 22.24 -1.61 14.57
N GLU A 362 23.18 -0.73 14.93
CA GLU A 362 24.39 -1.04 15.72
C GLU A 362 24.03 -1.60 17.11
N LEU A 363 23.07 -0.97 17.82
CA LEU A 363 22.56 -1.47 19.10
C LEU A 363 21.88 -2.83 18.97
N LYS A 364 21.06 -3.03 17.93
CA LYS A 364 20.43 -4.34 17.67
C LYS A 364 21.46 -5.40 17.32
N LEU A 365 22.48 -5.07 16.52
CA LEU A 365 23.57 -5.98 16.17
C LEU A 365 24.32 -6.48 17.40
N SER A 366 24.64 -5.59 18.37
CA SER A 366 25.31 -6.04 19.60
C SER A 366 24.44 -6.99 20.42
N LEU A 367 23.12 -6.78 20.45
CA LEU A 367 22.18 -7.69 21.12
C LEU A 367 22.03 -9.03 20.40
N TYR A 368 22.08 -9.05 19.06
CA TYR A 368 22.14 -10.31 18.30
C TYR A 368 23.45 -11.08 18.56
N GLU A 369 24.60 -10.39 18.54
CA GLU A 369 25.91 -11.01 18.78
C GLU A 369 26.06 -11.49 20.25
N GLU A 370 25.36 -10.88 21.23
CA GLU A 370 25.26 -11.35 22.62
C GLU A 370 24.30 -12.55 22.80
N ALA A 371 23.19 -12.60 22.04
CA ALA A 371 22.22 -13.69 22.13
C ALA A 371 22.69 -15.01 21.45
N LEU A 372 23.42 -14.91 20.34
CA LEU A 372 23.80 -16.05 19.50
C LEU A 372 24.60 -17.17 20.23
N PRO A 373 25.56 -16.89 21.13
CA PRO A 373 26.27 -17.92 21.90
C PRO A 373 25.39 -18.74 22.85
N HIS A 374 24.20 -18.23 23.21
CA HIS A 374 23.29 -18.86 24.16
C HIS A 374 22.10 -19.57 23.50
N ALA A 375 21.91 -19.41 22.18
CA ALA A 375 20.81 -20.01 21.43
C ALA A 375 21.00 -21.52 21.25
N THR A 376 20.16 -22.31 21.93
CA THR A 376 20.18 -23.79 21.88
C THR A 376 19.16 -24.39 20.90
N ASP A 377 18.08 -23.67 20.59
CA ASP A 377 17.11 -24.05 19.56
C ASP A 377 17.63 -23.60 18.17
N ILE A 378 17.80 -24.56 17.26
CA ILE A 378 18.31 -24.33 15.90
C ILE A 378 17.40 -23.36 15.12
N SER A 379 16.08 -23.47 15.26
CA SER A 379 15.13 -22.63 14.52
C SER A 379 15.11 -21.17 15.01
N LEU A 380 15.28 -20.97 16.31
CA LEU A 380 15.40 -19.62 16.89
C LEU A 380 16.79 -19.02 16.67
N LYS A 381 17.84 -19.86 16.60
CA LYS A 381 19.20 -19.46 16.20
C LYS A 381 19.24 -18.99 14.74
N ASP A 382 18.60 -19.70 13.81
CA ASP A 382 18.46 -19.26 12.42
C ASP A 382 17.74 -17.91 12.32
N THR A 383 16.71 -17.71 13.16
CA THR A 383 15.97 -16.45 13.25
C THR A 383 16.83 -15.30 13.80
N LEU A 384 17.69 -15.55 14.80
CA LEU A 384 18.70 -14.58 15.26
C LEU A 384 19.71 -14.24 14.17
N LEU A 385 20.21 -15.24 13.42
CA LEU A 385 21.19 -15.04 12.36
C LEU A 385 20.63 -14.20 11.20
N ASP A 386 19.40 -14.47 10.76
CA ASP A 386 18.71 -13.65 9.75
C ASP A 386 18.45 -12.22 10.25
N GLY A 387 17.95 -12.08 11.48
CA GLY A 387 17.76 -10.76 12.12
C GLY A 387 19.06 -9.95 12.21
N MET A 388 20.17 -10.59 12.58
CA MET A 388 21.51 -10.00 12.58
C MET A 388 21.91 -9.54 11.18
N MET A 389 21.73 -10.36 10.13
CA MET A 389 22.12 -9.98 8.77
C MET A 389 21.27 -8.84 8.20
N ARG A 390 19.97 -8.77 8.55
CA ARG A 390 19.06 -7.67 8.15
C ARG A 390 19.40 -6.33 8.79
N GLU A 391 19.86 -6.30 10.04
CA GLU A 391 20.40 -5.07 10.65
C GLU A 391 21.83 -4.79 10.15
N GLY A 392 22.62 -5.84 9.88
CA GLY A 392 23.94 -5.79 9.28
C GLY A 392 23.97 -5.07 7.93
N GLU A 393 22.97 -5.28 7.06
CA GLU A 393 22.81 -4.58 5.77
C GLU A 393 22.79 -3.04 5.93
N LYS A 394 22.33 -2.52 7.07
CA LYS A 394 22.21 -1.07 7.33
C LYS A 394 23.53 -0.47 7.80
N VAL A 395 24.46 -1.29 8.30
CA VAL A 395 25.67 -0.88 9.02
C VAL A 395 26.94 -1.20 8.23
N TRP A 396 27.12 -2.44 7.80
CA TRP A 396 28.35 -2.96 7.20
C TRP A 396 28.50 -2.61 5.71
N ASP A 397 29.75 -2.58 5.22
CA ASP A 397 30.03 -2.46 3.79
C ASP A 397 29.64 -3.73 3.02
N PRO A 398 29.21 -3.63 1.74
CA PRO A 398 28.77 -4.79 0.96
C PRO A 398 29.77 -5.96 0.88
N LYS A 399 31.08 -5.68 0.93
CA LYS A 399 32.13 -6.71 0.95
C LYS A 399 32.16 -7.50 2.27
N GLN A 400 31.93 -6.83 3.40
CA GLN A 400 31.85 -7.47 4.72
C GLN A 400 30.55 -8.27 4.85
N LEU A 401 29.43 -7.70 4.37
CA LEU A 401 28.12 -8.36 4.36
C LEU A 401 28.14 -9.66 3.53
N ALA A 402 28.71 -9.63 2.33
CA ALA A 402 28.87 -10.83 1.49
C ALA A 402 29.73 -11.92 2.17
N LYS A 403 30.84 -11.54 2.83
CA LYS A 403 31.69 -12.47 3.58
C LYS A 403 30.96 -13.08 4.79
N ARG A 404 30.19 -12.29 5.53
CA ARG A 404 29.35 -12.80 6.65
C ARG A 404 28.26 -13.77 6.15
N TRP A 405 27.63 -13.52 5.00
CA TRP A 405 26.71 -14.49 4.37
C TRP A 405 27.42 -15.80 4.01
N GLU A 406 28.58 -15.72 3.35
CA GLU A 406 29.38 -16.90 2.98
C GLU A 406 29.78 -17.73 4.21
N GLU A 407 30.15 -17.09 5.33
CA GLU A 407 30.48 -17.75 6.61
C GLU A 407 29.25 -18.42 7.24
N ILE A 408 28.11 -17.74 7.28
CA ILE A 408 26.87 -18.24 7.91
C ILE A 408 26.29 -19.43 7.15
N THR A 409 26.21 -19.38 5.82
CA THR A 409 25.64 -20.46 5.02
C THR A 409 26.54 -21.70 4.99
N LYS A 410 27.87 -21.54 5.03
CA LYS A 410 28.80 -22.66 5.21
C LYS A 410 28.66 -23.33 6.58
N ALA A 411 28.30 -22.57 7.62
CA ALA A 411 28.11 -23.09 8.97
C ALA A 411 26.73 -23.72 9.22
N ASN A 412 25.69 -23.35 8.45
CA ASN A 412 24.31 -23.81 8.66
C ASN A 412 23.62 -24.21 7.32
N PRO A 413 24.19 -25.15 6.52
CA PRO A 413 23.76 -25.43 5.14
C PRO A 413 22.34 -26.01 5.01
N ASP A 414 21.85 -26.67 6.05
CA ASP A 414 20.49 -27.23 6.12
C ASP A 414 19.42 -26.15 6.36
N SER A 415 19.79 -24.93 6.77
CA SER A 415 18.85 -23.85 7.05
C SER A 415 18.18 -23.37 5.76
N PHE A 416 16.86 -23.58 5.68
CA PHE A 416 16.06 -23.05 4.59
C PHE A 416 15.86 -21.53 4.72
N LEU A 417 15.66 -21.03 5.94
CA LEU A 417 15.40 -19.62 6.22
C LEU A 417 16.62 -18.75 5.84
N LEU A 418 17.83 -19.16 6.24
CA LEU A 418 19.05 -18.45 5.90
C LEU A 418 19.35 -18.50 4.39
N TRP A 419 19.06 -19.63 3.73
CA TRP A 419 19.19 -19.74 2.27
C TRP A 419 18.22 -18.79 1.53
N VAL A 420 16.97 -18.66 1.99
CA VAL A 420 16.01 -17.70 1.40
C VAL A 420 16.46 -16.25 1.61
N SER A 421 16.95 -15.89 2.79
CA SER A 421 17.45 -14.52 3.04
C SER A 421 18.74 -14.20 2.25
N GLN A 422 19.65 -15.17 2.09
CA GLN A 422 20.81 -15.03 1.19
C GLN A 422 20.36 -14.82 -0.27
N LEU A 423 19.43 -15.63 -0.77
CA LEU A 423 18.89 -15.48 -2.13
C LEU A 423 18.25 -14.10 -2.34
N ASN A 424 17.49 -13.59 -1.36
CA ASN A 424 16.91 -12.25 -1.40
C ASN A 424 18.00 -11.15 -1.47
N PHE A 425 19.10 -11.32 -0.73
CA PHE A 425 20.25 -10.41 -0.77
C PHE A 425 20.96 -10.45 -2.14
N GLU A 426 21.33 -11.64 -2.63
CA GLU A 426 22.06 -11.82 -3.89
C GLU A 426 21.26 -11.32 -5.10
N LEU A 427 19.95 -11.59 -5.15
CA LEU A 427 19.05 -11.05 -6.17
C LEU A 427 19.03 -9.52 -6.20
N SER A 428 19.26 -8.86 -5.06
CA SER A 428 19.27 -7.38 -4.96
C SER A 428 20.61 -6.73 -5.32
N GLN A 429 21.68 -7.51 -5.53
CA GLN A 429 23.04 -6.98 -5.69
C GLN A 429 23.41 -6.82 -7.17
N VAL A 430 22.92 -5.76 -7.82
CA VAL A 430 23.08 -5.52 -9.28
C VAL A 430 24.52 -5.61 -9.79
N ALA A 431 25.52 -5.30 -8.96
CA ALA A 431 26.92 -5.43 -9.32
C ALA A 431 27.28 -6.88 -9.71
N THR A 432 26.84 -7.87 -8.92
CA THR A 432 27.18 -9.29 -9.08
C THR A 432 26.07 -10.11 -9.73
N PHE A 433 24.80 -9.71 -9.61
CA PHE A 433 23.64 -10.40 -10.19
C PHE A 433 23.84 -10.75 -11.67
N THR A 434 23.50 -11.97 -12.07
CA THR A 434 23.20 -12.36 -13.45
C THR A 434 22.01 -13.34 -13.47
N TYR A 435 21.34 -13.45 -14.61
CA TYR A 435 20.21 -14.37 -14.78
C TYR A 435 20.59 -15.84 -14.51
N ASP A 436 21.61 -16.35 -15.19
CA ASP A 436 21.95 -17.77 -15.14
C ASP A 436 22.51 -18.21 -13.79
N GLU A 437 23.29 -17.38 -13.11
CA GLU A 437 23.81 -17.72 -11.76
C GLU A 437 22.66 -17.86 -10.75
N MET A 438 21.71 -16.93 -10.74
CA MET A 438 20.57 -16.96 -9.82
C MET A 438 19.57 -18.08 -10.17
N LYS A 439 19.36 -18.35 -11.47
CA LYS A 439 18.63 -19.54 -11.94
C LYS A 439 19.31 -20.81 -11.42
N ASN A 440 20.63 -20.94 -11.57
CA ASN A 440 21.40 -22.11 -11.12
C ASN A 440 21.38 -22.30 -9.59
N VAL A 441 21.46 -21.23 -8.80
CA VAL A 441 21.34 -21.30 -7.32
C VAL A 441 19.99 -21.88 -6.91
N MET A 442 18.89 -21.40 -7.52
CA MET A 442 17.54 -21.92 -7.24
C MET A 442 17.35 -23.35 -7.74
N MET A 443 17.80 -23.69 -8.95
CA MET A 443 17.74 -25.06 -9.49
C MET A 443 18.51 -26.06 -8.62
N THR A 444 19.71 -25.69 -8.15
CA THR A 444 20.54 -26.55 -7.27
C THR A 444 19.82 -26.84 -5.95
N LYS A 445 19.19 -25.82 -5.33
CA LYS A 445 18.38 -26.04 -4.12
C LYS A 445 17.15 -26.90 -4.42
N LEU A 446 16.46 -26.68 -5.54
CA LEU A 446 15.30 -27.48 -5.95
C LEU A 446 15.65 -28.97 -6.12
N GLN A 447 16.75 -29.27 -6.82
CA GLN A 447 17.26 -30.63 -7.01
C GLN A 447 17.65 -31.29 -5.69
N SER A 448 18.36 -30.59 -4.80
CA SER A 448 18.75 -31.14 -3.48
C SER A 448 17.55 -31.49 -2.59
N LEU A 449 16.50 -30.66 -2.58
CA LEU A 449 15.25 -30.96 -1.87
C LEU A 449 14.50 -32.15 -2.50
N SER A 450 14.48 -32.22 -3.84
CA SER A 450 13.86 -33.31 -4.59
C SER A 450 14.52 -34.66 -4.30
N GLN A 451 15.85 -34.69 -4.20
CA GLN A 451 16.63 -35.89 -3.82
C GLN A 451 16.42 -36.31 -2.36
N ALA A 452 16.18 -35.36 -1.44
CA ALA A 452 15.93 -35.66 -0.02
C ALA A 452 14.51 -36.20 0.25
N LEU A 453 13.52 -35.81 -0.57
CA LEU A 453 12.10 -36.08 -0.33
C LEU A 453 11.72 -37.58 -0.24
N PRO A 454 12.20 -38.50 -1.12
CA PRO A 454 11.83 -39.92 -1.04
C PRO A 454 12.27 -40.61 0.27
N ALA A 455 13.43 -40.22 0.81
CA ALA A 455 13.93 -40.73 2.09
C ALA A 455 13.04 -40.24 3.26
N ALA A 456 12.73 -38.95 3.29
CA ALA A 456 11.84 -38.37 4.30
C ALA A 456 10.42 -38.97 4.25
N ALA A 457 9.84 -39.09 3.04
CA ALA A 457 8.52 -39.69 2.82
C ALA A 457 8.42 -41.17 3.25
N SER A 458 9.56 -41.83 3.49
CA SER A 458 9.65 -43.20 3.99
C SER A 458 9.94 -43.29 5.49
N SER A 459 10.28 -42.19 6.17
CA SER A 459 10.74 -42.18 7.57
C SER A 459 9.96 -41.26 8.51
N ASP A 460 9.59 -40.06 8.06
CA ASP A 460 8.96 -39.02 8.88
C ASP A 460 8.04 -38.15 8.03
N GLY A 461 6.73 -38.28 8.25
CA GLY A 461 5.71 -37.54 7.52
C GLY A 461 5.74 -36.03 7.75
N ASN A 462 6.20 -35.56 8.92
CA ASN A 462 6.30 -34.13 9.21
C ASN A 462 7.48 -33.54 8.43
N LYS A 463 8.67 -34.17 8.50
CA LYS A 463 9.82 -33.77 7.67
C LYS A 463 9.52 -33.83 6.17
N ALA A 464 8.76 -34.84 5.74
CA ALA A 464 8.33 -34.95 4.34
C ALA A 464 7.38 -33.81 3.93
N ALA A 465 6.43 -33.44 4.79
CA ALA A 465 5.54 -32.29 4.56
C ALA A 465 6.32 -30.96 4.49
N THR A 466 7.24 -30.72 5.42
CA THR A 466 8.12 -29.54 5.41
C THR A 466 8.96 -29.47 4.12
N LEU A 467 9.55 -30.59 3.70
CA LEU A 467 10.30 -30.65 2.43
C LEU A 467 9.41 -30.38 1.21
N CYS A 468 8.15 -30.85 1.21
CA CYS A 468 7.20 -30.51 0.15
C CYS A 468 6.93 -28.99 0.10
N SER A 469 6.67 -28.36 1.24
CA SER A 469 6.44 -26.90 1.32
C SER A 469 7.67 -26.09 0.87
N GLN A 470 8.88 -26.51 1.28
CA GLN A 470 10.14 -25.89 0.85
C GLN A 470 10.38 -26.03 -0.67
N LEU A 471 10.17 -27.23 -1.22
CA LEU A 471 10.36 -27.52 -2.64
C LEU A 471 9.34 -26.78 -3.52
N ILE A 472 8.08 -26.68 -3.09
CA ILE A 472 7.05 -25.88 -3.76
C ILE A 472 7.40 -24.38 -3.67
N TYR A 473 7.92 -23.90 -2.55
CA TYR A 473 8.38 -22.52 -2.39
C TYR A 473 9.52 -22.16 -3.37
N VAL A 474 10.56 -23.00 -3.46
CA VAL A 474 11.65 -22.78 -4.43
C VAL A 474 11.13 -22.77 -5.87
N PHE A 475 10.17 -23.64 -6.19
CA PHE A 475 9.56 -23.70 -7.51
C PHE A 475 8.72 -22.47 -7.88
N ILE A 476 7.89 -21.93 -6.97
CA ILE A 476 7.16 -20.69 -7.24
C ILE A 476 8.11 -19.49 -7.34
N ARG A 477 9.15 -19.42 -6.49
CA ARG A 477 10.20 -18.39 -6.60
C ARG A 477 10.91 -18.43 -7.94
N LEU A 478 11.32 -19.63 -8.38
CA LEU A 478 12.02 -19.82 -9.66
C LEU A 478 11.12 -19.54 -10.86
N THR A 479 9.88 -20.03 -10.90
CA THR A 479 8.98 -19.79 -12.03
C THR A 479 8.49 -18.34 -12.13
N CYS A 480 8.23 -17.67 -10.99
CA CYS A 480 8.00 -16.22 -10.98
C CYS A 480 9.24 -15.44 -11.47
N TYR A 481 10.45 -15.85 -11.08
CA TYR A 481 11.70 -15.25 -11.53
C TYR A 481 11.90 -15.39 -13.05
N LEU A 482 11.72 -16.59 -13.62
CA LEU A 482 11.74 -16.83 -15.06
C LEU A 482 10.77 -15.88 -15.80
N ARG A 483 9.51 -15.83 -15.35
CA ARG A 483 8.46 -14.93 -15.89
C ARG A 483 8.87 -13.45 -15.81
N ASP A 484 9.29 -12.96 -14.65
CA ASP A 484 9.56 -11.53 -14.45
C ASP A 484 10.89 -11.06 -15.09
N SER A 485 11.84 -11.97 -15.35
CA SER A 485 12.99 -11.74 -16.25
C SER A 485 12.64 -11.88 -17.73
N GLY A 486 11.40 -12.28 -18.05
CA GLY A 486 10.80 -12.27 -19.39
C GLY A 486 10.77 -13.61 -20.11
N TYR A 487 11.24 -14.70 -19.51
CA TYR A 487 11.17 -16.08 -20.03
C TYR A 487 9.84 -16.73 -19.64
N VAL A 488 8.74 -16.14 -20.10
CA VAL A 488 7.36 -16.54 -19.76
C VAL A 488 7.01 -17.89 -20.40
N GLU A 489 7.46 -18.12 -21.63
CA GLU A 489 7.30 -19.37 -22.39
C GLU A 489 7.85 -20.58 -21.60
N LEU A 490 9.07 -20.43 -21.04
CA LEU A 490 9.73 -21.45 -20.23
C LEU A 490 9.05 -21.63 -18.87
N ALA A 491 8.62 -20.53 -18.24
CA ALA A 491 7.91 -20.57 -16.96
C ALA A 491 6.56 -21.29 -17.07
N VAL A 492 5.78 -20.99 -18.12
CA VAL A 492 4.50 -21.64 -18.40
C VAL A 492 4.70 -23.11 -18.75
N ALA A 493 5.64 -23.45 -19.64
CA ALA A 493 5.98 -24.83 -19.98
C ALA A 493 6.35 -25.67 -18.74
N THR A 494 7.15 -25.11 -17.84
CA THR A 494 7.54 -25.72 -16.56
C THR A 494 6.33 -26.01 -15.66
N TRP A 495 5.34 -25.09 -15.63
CA TRP A 495 4.07 -25.30 -14.93
C TRP A 495 3.19 -26.35 -15.61
N GLN A 496 3.03 -26.32 -16.93
CA GLN A 496 2.27 -27.33 -17.67
C GLN A 496 2.80 -28.75 -17.36
N ALA A 497 4.11 -28.97 -17.52
CA ALA A 497 4.73 -30.26 -17.25
C ALA A 497 4.59 -30.70 -15.78
N THR A 498 4.78 -29.78 -14.83
CA THR A 498 4.63 -30.08 -13.41
C THR A 498 3.18 -30.42 -13.02
N LEU A 499 2.18 -29.82 -13.67
CA LEU A 499 0.77 -30.17 -13.48
C LEU A 499 0.44 -31.53 -14.11
N GLU A 500 0.95 -31.83 -15.31
CA GLU A 500 0.75 -33.14 -15.96
C GLU A 500 1.37 -34.27 -15.11
N LEU A 501 2.61 -34.11 -14.63
CA LEU A 501 3.29 -35.08 -13.78
C LEU A 501 2.56 -35.36 -12.45
N ASN A 502 1.90 -34.37 -11.84
CA ASN A 502 1.35 -34.51 -10.49
C ASN A 502 -0.17 -34.66 -10.42
N PHE A 503 -0.91 -34.30 -11.47
CA PHE A 503 -2.36 -34.52 -11.56
C PHE A 503 -2.73 -35.56 -12.63
N CYS A 504 -1.97 -35.64 -13.73
CA CYS A 504 -2.19 -36.53 -14.88
C CYS A 504 -1.23 -37.74 -14.96
N ARG A 505 -0.47 -38.08 -13.92
CA ARG A 505 0.37 -39.31 -13.96
C ARG A 505 -0.43 -40.59 -14.26
N PRO A 506 0.09 -41.49 -15.11
CA PRO A 506 -0.39 -42.86 -15.25
C PRO A 506 -0.33 -43.67 -13.94
N SER A 507 -1.08 -44.77 -13.87
CA SER A 507 -1.19 -45.61 -12.67
C SER A 507 0.01 -46.55 -12.46
N ASN A 508 0.79 -46.80 -13.50
CA ASN A 508 2.03 -47.60 -13.50
C ASN A 508 3.30 -46.78 -13.18
N ALA A 509 3.18 -45.45 -13.02
CA ALA A 509 4.30 -44.53 -12.84
C ALA A 509 4.96 -44.66 -11.46
N SER A 510 5.95 -45.56 -11.33
CA SER A 510 6.62 -45.92 -10.06
C SER A 510 8.13 -45.62 -9.98
N ASP A 511 8.95 -45.95 -10.99
CA ASP A 511 10.37 -45.53 -11.03
C ASP A 511 10.46 -44.15 -11.71
N ILE A 512 11.06 -43.19 -11.00
CA ILE A 512 11.25 -41.81 -11.48
C ILE A 512 12.03 -41.74 -12.80
N ARG A 513 12.93 -42.69 -13.10
CA ARG A 513 13.71 -42.65 -14.36
C ARG A 513 12.87 -43.04 -15.57
N SER A 514 12.20 -44.19 -15.53
CA SER A 514 11.22 -44.59 -16.56
C SER A 514 10.18 -43.49 -16.75
N VAL A 515 9.63 -42.97 -15.64
CA VAL A 515 8.66 -41.86 -15.64
C VAL A 515 9.14 -40.62 -16.39
N MET A 516 10.41 -40.25 -16.26
CA MET A 516 10.97 -39.07 -16.94
C MET A 516 11.32 -39.35 -18.41
N GLU A 517 11.54 -40.60 -18.79
CA GLU A 517 11.72 -41.04 -20.18
C GLU A 517 10.34 -41.14 -20.88
N ASP A 518 9.38 -41.83 -20.27
CA ASP A 518 7.97 -41.94 -20.71
C ASP A 518 7.25 -40.57 -20.79
N PHE A 519 7.71 -39.57 -20.02
CA PHE A 519 7.20 -38.20 -20.07
C PHE A 519 7.92 -37.34 -21.13
N ALA A 520 9.18 -37.62 -21.45
CA ALA A 520 9.89 -36.94 -22.53
C ALA A 520 9.20 -37.20 -23.88
N ASP A 521 8.86 -38.46 -24.17
CA ASP A 521 8.14 -38.84 -25.40
C ASP A 521 6.76 -38.14 -25.50
N PHE A 522 6.06 -37.94 -24.37
CA PHE A 522 4.83 -37.14 -24.33
C PHE A 522 5.12 -35.65 -24.62
N TRP A 523 6.16 -35.08 -24.03
CA TRP A 523 6.49 -33.66 -24.22
C TRP A 523 6.89 -33.35 -25.67
N GLU A 524 7.80 -34.14 -26.24
CA GLU A 524 8.33 -33.98 -27.61
C GLU A 524 7.30 -34.32 -28.71
N SER A 525 6.16 -34.93 -28.36
CA SER A 525 5.07 -35.20 -29.31
C SER A 525 4.22 -33.97 -29.70
N GLU A 526 4.45 -32.81 -29.08
CA GLU A 526 3.72 -31.53 -29.28
C GLU A 526 2.17 -31.58 -29.14
N VAL A 527 1.59 -32.68 -28.65
CA VAL A 527 0.15 -32.81 -28.39
C VAL A 527 -0.37 -31.75 -27.39
N PRO A 528 -1.68 -31.43 -27.34
CA PRO A 528 -2.18 -30.34 -26.48
C PRO A 528 -2.03 -30.67 -24.98
N ARG A 529 -1.31 -29.81 -24.26
CA ARG A 529 -0.96 -29.94 -22.82
C ARG A 529 -1.96 -29.19 -21.93
N ILE A 530 -1.96 -29.44 -20.61
CA ILE A 530 -2.78 -28.67 -19.64
C ILE A 530 -2.76 -27.15 -19.93
N GLY A 531 -3.96 -26.56 -19.96
CA GLY A 531 -4.19 -25.14 -20.25
C GLY A 531 -4.32 -24.80 -21.73
N GLU A 532 -4.05 -25.73 -22.64
CA GLU A 532 -4.35 -25.60 -24.06
C GLU A 532 -5.74 -26.16 -24.40
N LYS A 533 -6.24 -25.83 -25.59
CA LYS A 533 -7.52 -26.35 -26.10
C LYS A 533 -7.41 -27.85 -26.36
N ASP A 534 -8.51 -28.55 -26.09
CA ASP A 534 -8.69 -29.99 -26.38
C ASP A 534 -7.65 -30.93 -25.74
N ALA A 535 -6.89 -30.45 -24.76
CA ALA A 535 -5.96 -31.22 -23.96
C ALA A 535 -6.63 -32.40 -23.24
N LYS A 536 -6.09 -33.61 -23.48
CA LYS A 536 -6.51 -34.87 -22.84
C LYS A 536 -5.59 -35.30 -21.68
N GLY A 537 -4.40 -34.70 -21.58
CA GLY A 537 -3.40 -34.92 -20.53
C GLY A 537 -2.63 -36.25 -20.60
N TRP A 538 -1.49 -36.32 -19.90
CA TRP A 538 -0.53 -37.43 -20.02
C TRP A 538 -1.11 -38.81 -19.66
N ARG A 539 -2.08 -38.87 -18.75
CA ARG A 539 -2.78 -40.13 -18.35
C ARG A 539 -3.50 -40.81 -19.52
N HIS A 540 -3.99 -40.03 -20.48
CA HIS A 540 -4.71 -40.55 -21.64
C HIS A 540 -3.74 -40.98 -22.74
N PHE A 541 -2.71 -40.15 -23.02
CA PHE A 541 -1.62 -40.47 -23.96
C PHE A 541 -1.01 -41.87 -23.71
N VAL A 542 -0.74 -42.23 -22.45
CA VAL A 542 -0.15 -43.54 -22.09
C VAL A 542 -1.17 -44.70 -22.13
N LYS A 543 -2.47 -44.44 -22.29
CA LYS A 543 -3.52 -45.46 -22.32
C LYS A 543 -4.04 -45.78 -23.72
N ASP A 544 -4.36 -44.74 -24.47
CA ASP A 544 -5.24 -44.82 -25.64
C ASP A 544 -4.45 -44.41 -26.90
N ILE A 545 -3.42 -45.22 -27.24
CA ILE A 545 -2.45 -44.93 -28.32
C ILE A 545 -3.11 -44.80 -29.71
N ASP A 546 -4.28 -45.41 -29.90
CA ASP A 546 -5.08 -45.29 -31.13
C ASP A 546 -6.01 -44.05 -31.15
N ASP A 547 -6.12 -43.28 -30.05
CA ASP A 547 -6.87 -42.02 -29.90
C ASP A 547 -5.94 -40.86 -29.52
N MET A 548 -4.72 -40.87 -30.06
CA MET A 548 -3.80 -39.73 -29.97
C MET A 548 -4.44 -38.50 -30.63
N ALA A 549 -4.40 -37.36 -29.93
CA ALA A 549 -4.78 -36.08 -30.52
C ALA A 549 -3.65 -35.59 -31.43
N ASP A 550 -3.98 -35.17 -32.65
CA ASP A 550 -3.02 -34.53 -33.54
C ASP A 550 -2.42 -33.27 -32.88
N PRO A 551 -1.14 -32.92 -33.15
CA PRO A 551 -0.59 -31.63 -32.76
C PRO A 551 -1.43 -30.47 -33.33
N PRO A 552 -1.75 -29.43 -32.53
CA PRO A 552 -2.46 -28.25 -32.99
C PRO A 552 -1.88 -27.61 -34.26
N GLU A 553 -2.78 -27.04 -35.08
CA GLU A 553 -2.43 -26.29 -36.28
C GLU A 553 -1.44 -25.14 -35.97
N ALA A 554 -0.44 -24.98 -36.82
CA ALA A 554 0.62 -23.98 -36.66
C ALA A 554 0.06 -22.55 -36.58
N VAL A 555 0.53 -21.79 -35.58
CA VAL A 555 0.05 -20.44 -35.30
C VAL A 555 0.76 -19.42 -36.20
N THR A 556 -0.02 -18.77 -37.07
CA THR A 556 0.46 -17.65 -37.91
C THR A 556 0.67 -16.38 -37.08
N ARG A 557 1.77 -15.65 -37.33
CA ARG A 557 2.09 -14.40 -36.64
C ARG A 557 1.27 -13.22 -37.18
N ASN A 558 0.87 -12.32 -36.28
CA ASN A 558 0.27 -11.05 -36.69
C ASN A 558 1.38 -10.10 -37.18
N PRO A 559 1.16 -9.29 -38.23
CA PRO A 559 2.15 -8.31 -38.67
C PRO A 559 2.41 -7.27 -37.57
N PRO A 560 3.68 -6.85 -37.36
CA PRO A 560 4.05 -5.96 -36.27
C PRO A 560 3.41 -4.57 -36.39
N ARG A 561 2.77 -4.11 -35.33
CA ARG A 561 2.11 -2.79 -35.26
C ARG A 561 3.13 -1.70 -34.93
N THR A 562 3.88 -1.26 -35.93
CA THR A 562 4.83 -0.14 -35.77
C THR A 562 4.10 1.17 -35.42
N PRO A 563 4.42 1.83 -34.29
CA PRO A 563 3.86 3.15 -33.97
C PRO A 563 4.36 4.23 -34.93
N GLN A 564 3.54 5.25 -35.19
CA GLN A 564 3.93 6.39 -36.03
C GLN A 564 4.82 7.38 -35.25
N THR A 565 6.07 7.01 -35.03
CA THR A 565 7.08 7.83 -34.35
C THR A 565 8.42 7.80 -35.09
N ARG A 566 9.15 8.92 -35.02
CA ARG A 566 10.55 9.04 -35.51
C ARG A 566 11.59 8.71 -34.44
N ASP A 567 11.14 8.29 -33.26
CA ASP A 567 12.00 7.91 -32.15
C ASP A 567 12.25 6.39 -32.20
N PRO A 568 13.50 5.95 -32.48
CA PRO A 568 13.81 4.53 -32.60
C PRO A 568 13.64 3.79 -31.27
N PHE A 569 13.84 4.43 -30.12
CA PHE A 569 13.63 3.80 -28.80
C PHE A 569 12.15 3.52 -28.56
N LYS A 570 11.25 4.45 -28.94
CA LYS A 570 9.79 4.24 -28.84
C LYS A 570 9.29 3.17 -29.81
N THR A 571 9.85 3.11 -31.02
CA THR A 571 9.49 2.06 -31.99
C THR A 571 9.97 0.70 -31.53
N TRP A 572 11.25 0.57 -31.15
CA TRP A 572 11.82 -0.66 -30.57
C TRP A 572 10.99 -1.13 -29.38
N ALA A 573 10.71 -0.26 -28.41
CA ALA A 573 9.94 -0.63 -27.23
C ALA A 573 8.47 -0.93 -27.50
N SER A 574 7.92 -0.59 -28.67
CA SER A 574 6.59 -1.07 -29.09
C SER A 574 6.67 -2.47 -29.70
N LEU A 575 7.75 -2.77 -30.43
CA LEU A 575 7.98 -4.08 -31.05
C LEU A 575 8.37 -5.14 -30.00
N GLU A 576 9.27 -4.79 -29.08
CA GLU A 576 9.67 -5.66 -27.95
C GLU A 576 8.47 -6.07 -27.10
N ARG A 577 7.54 -5.14 -26.83
CA ARG A 577 6.32 -5.42 -26.07
C ARG A 577 5.30 -6.25 -26.84
N GLN A 578 5.19 -6.07 -28.16
CA GLN A 578 4.40 -6.96 -29.00
C GLN A 578 4.99 -8.39 -28.99
N GLN A 579 6.28 -8.55 -29.27
CA GLN A 579 6.90 -9.87 -29.29
C GLN A 579 6.87 -10.57 -27.92
N ALA A 580 7.05 -9.82 -26.83
CA ALA A 580 6.90 -10.36 -25.47
C ALA A 580 5.46 -10.80 -25.13
N SER A 581 4.43 -10.21 -25.74
CA SER A 581 3.04 -10.71 -25.57
C SER A 581 2.76 -11.95 -26.43
N GLU A 582 3.39 -12.05 -27.61
CA GLU A 582 3.36 -13.24 -28.49
C GLU A 582 4.26 -14.41 -28.01
N ALA A 583 5.09 -14.19 -26.99
CA ALA A 583 5.96 -15.19 -26.34
C ALA A 583 5.47 -15.60 -24.93
N THR A 584 4.18 -15.37 -24.62
CA THR A 584 3.57 -15.74 -23.33
C THR A 584 3.27 -17.23 -23.17
N MET A 585 3.38 -18.01 -24.24
CA MET A 585 3.18 -19.46 -24.30
C MET A 585 4.35 -20.12 -25.04
N PRO A 586 4.74 -21.37 -24.70
CA PRO A 586 5.67 -22.14 -25.52
C PRO A 586 5.10 -22.36 -26.93
N ALA A 587 5.92 -22.10 -27.94
CA ALA A 587 5.61 -22.32 -29.35
C ALA A 587 5.96 -23.75 -29.78
N ARG A 588 5.32 -24.19 -30.87
CA ARG A 588 5.62 -25.45 -31.58
C ARG A 588 6.67 -25.23 -32.65
N THR A 589 7.37 -26.30 -33.02
CA THR A 589 8.41 -26.31 -34.08
C THR A 589 7.91 -25.85 -35.45
N LEU A 590 6.60 -25.84 -35.69
CA LEU A 590 5.98 -25.39 -36.93
C LEU A 590 5.36 -23.96 -36.86
N ASP A 591 5.36 -23.31 -35.69
CA ASP A 591 4.77 -21.96 -35.53
C ASP A 591 5.61 -20.88 -36.23
N GLU A 592 4.94 -19.84 -36.77
CA GLU A 592 5.62 -18.80 -37.55
C GLU A 592 6.58 -17.95 -36.70
N GLY A 593 7.78 -17.70 -37.25
CA GLY A 593 8.80 -16.84 -36.65
C GLY A 593 9.47 -17.43 -35.40
N THR A 594 9.49 -18.76 -35.30
CA THR A 594 10.39 -19.51 -34.41
C THR A 594 11.85 -19.50 -34.90
N ASP A 595 12.08 -19.44 -36.22
CA ASP A 595 13.41 -19.22 -36.81
C ASP A 595 14.08 -17.91 -36.35
N ASP A 596 13.28 -16.84 -36.16
CA ASP A 596 13.75 -15.55 -35.65
C ASP A 596 14.07 -15.59 -34.15
N ASP A 597 13.43 -16.51 -33.40
CA ASP A 597 13.50 -16.58 -31.94
C ASP A 597 13.32 -18.02 -31.41
N PRO A 598 14.36 -18.86 -31.47
CA PRO A 598 14.26 -20.29 -31.14
C PRO A 598 13.90 -20.59 -29.69
N PHE A 599 14.17 -19.65 -28.77
CA PHE A 599 13.85 -19.79 -27.33
C PHE A 599 12.34 -19.90 -27.05
N ARG A 600 11.47 -19.57 -28.02
CA ARG A 600 10.03 -19.80 -27.92
C ARG A 600 9.66 -21.28 -27.90
N ILE A 601 10.46 -22.14 -28.54
CA ILE A 601 10.27 -23.59 -28.51
C ILE A 601 10.94 -24.12 -27.24
N VAL A 602 10.16 -24.75 -26.36
CA VAL A 602 10.65 -25.29 -25.08
C VAL A 602 10.69 -26.80 -25.16
N MET A 603 11.89 -27.37 -25.24
CA MET A 603 12.13 -28.82 -25.29
C MET A 603 12.14 -29.41 -23.89
N PHE A 604 12.00 -30.74 -23.77
CA PHE A 604 12.05 -31.43 -22.48
C PHE A 604 13.41 -31.21 -21.78
N SER A 605 14.50 -31.08 -22.54
CA SER A 605 15.84 -30.74 -22.01
C SER A 605 15.85 -29.48 -21.15
N ASP A 606 15.01 -28.51 -21.48
CA ASP A 606 15.09 -27.14 -20.94
C ASP A 606 14.30 -27.01 -19.64
N ILE A 607 13.34 -27.91 -19.44
CA ILE A 607 12.48 -27.99 -18.26
C ILE A 607 12.83 -29.15 -17.33
N LYS A 608 13.50 -30.21 -17.80
CA LYS A 608 13.78 -31.46 -17.05
C LYS A 608 14.28 -31.23 -15.62
N ASP A 609 15.24 -30.32 -15.44
CA ASP A 609 15.85 -30.02 -14.14
C ASP A 609 15.01 -29.07 -13.26
N LEU A 610 13.90 -28.55 -13.79
CA LEU A 610 12.90 -27.72 -13.09
C LEU A 610 11.70 -28.53 -12.57
N LEU A 611 11.47 -29.75 -13.06
CA LEU A 611 10.21 -30.48 -12.83
C LEU A 611 10.09 -31.04 -11.41
N LEU A 612 8.88 -30.90 -10.83
CA LEU A 612 8.58 -31.47 -9.51
C LEU A 612 7.96 -32.86 -9.65
N TRP A 613 8.45 -33.82 -8.86
CA TRP A 613 7.89 -35.16 -8.77
C TRP A 613 7.62 -35.55 -7.32
N PHE A 614 6.34 -35.66 -6.95
CA PHE A 614 5.95 -36.05 -5.59
C PHE A 614 5.73 -37.57 -5.48
N PRO A 615 6.33 -38.26 -4.49
CA PRO A 615 5.93 -39.62 -4.11
C PRO A 615 4.45 -39.70 -3.76
N VAL A 616 3.80 -40.82 -4.09
CA VAL A 616 2.34 -41.02 -3.90
C VAL A 616 1.92 -40.81 -2.44
N GLN A 617 2.81 -41.13 -1.50
CA GLN A 617 2.64 -40.98 -0.06
C GLN A 617 2.39 -39.52 0.38
N VAL A 618 2.98 -38.54 -0.31
CA VAL A 618 2.88 -37.10 0.00
C VAL A 618 2.06 -36.32 -1.04
N LEU A 619 1.66 -36.95 -2.15
CA LEU A 619 1.00 -36.30 -3.27
C LEU A 619 -0.31 -35.58 -2.86
N SER A 620 -1.08 -36.16 -1.93
CA SER A 620 -2.32 -35.56 -1.40
C SER A 620 -2.08 -34.33 -0.51
N GLN A 621 -0.88 -34.18 0.05
CA GLN A 621 -0.45 -33.00 0.82
C GLN A 621 0.18 -31.93 -0.09
N ALA A 622 0.83 -32.36 -1.19
CA ALA A 622 1.48 -31.48 -2.16
C ALA A 622 0.50 -30.84 -3.15
N GLN A 623 -0.50 -31.58 -3.65
CA GLN A 623 -1.46 -31.07 -4.65
C GLN A 623 -2.18 -29.77 -4.23
N PRO A 624 -2.70 -29.62 -2.99
CA PRO A 624 -3.30 -28.35 -2.56
C PRO A 624 -2.30 -27.18 -2.52
N GLN A 625 -1.04 -27.46 -2.15
CA GLN A 625 0.01 -26.44 -2.10
C GLN A 625 0.48 -26.03 -3.51
N LEU A 626 0.56 -26.98 -4.45
CA LEU A 626 0.80 -26.70 -5.87
C LEU A 626 -0.30 -25.82 -6.48
N VAL A 627 -1.56 -25.97 -6.03
CA VAL A 627 -2.68 -25.13 -6.47
C VAL A 627 -2.56 -23.69 -5.95
N GLU A 628 -2.27 -23.48 -4.66
CA GLU A 628 -2.05 -22.12 -4.13
C GLU A 628 -0.80 -21.47 -4.78
N ALA A 629 0.26 -22.25 -5.03
CA ALA A 629 1.44 -21.79 -5.77
C ALA A 629 1.12 -21.43 -7.24
N LEU A 630 0.29 -22.22 -7.94
CA LEU A 630 -0.18 -21.90 -9.30
C LEU A 630 -0.96 -20.58 -9.31
N LEU A 631 -1.89 -20.37 -8.36
CA LEU A 631 -2.61 -19.10 -8.24
C LEU A 631 -1.64 -17.92 -8.01
N THR A 632 -0.62 -18.11 -7.19
CA THR A 632 0.47 -17.15 -6.98
C THR A 632 1.22 -16.84 -8.29
N PHE A 633 1.57 -17.86 -9.08
CA PHE A 633 2.24 -17.71 -10.39
C PHE A 633 1.38 -16.93 -11.39
N CYS A 634 0.07 -17.17 -11.38
CA CYS A 634 -0.91 -16.46 -12.19
C CYS A 634 -1.20 -15.02 -11.71
N ARG A 635 -0.47 -14.52 -10.69
CA ARG A 635 -0.70 -13.23 -10.02
C ARG A 635 -2.13 -13.08 -9.46
N LEU A 636 -2.73 -14.18 -8.99
CA LEU A 636 -4.07 -14.21 -8.40
C LEU A 636 -4.02 -14.33 -6.86
N PRO A 637 -4.93 -13.67 -6.10
CA PRO A 637 -4.99 -13.79 -4.65
C PRO A 637 -5.26 -15.22 -4.14
N THR A 638 -4.41 -15.67 -3.22
CA THR A 638 -4.41 -17.01 -2.59
C THR A 638 -5.28 -17.09 -1.34
N ARG A 639 -5.74 -18.29 -0.98
CA ARG A 639 -6.46 -18.54 0.30
C ARG A 639 -5.52 -18.38 1.50
N SER A 640 -4.23 -18.62 1.31
CA SER A 640 -3.19 -18.33 2.29
C SER A 640 -2.63 -16.92 2.14
N ASN A 641 -2.47 -16.20 3.25
CA ASN A 641 -1.75 -14.93 3.29
C ASN A 641 -0.22 -15.10 3.29
N SER A 642 0.32 -16.32 3.21
CA SER A 642 1.77 -16.57 3.21
C SER A 642 2.50 -15.89 2.05
N ALA A 643 1.91 -15.85 0.85
CA ALA A 643 2.47 -15.14 -0.31
C ALA A 643 2.60 -13.61 -0.08
N LEU A 644 1.79 -13.01 0.81
CA LEU A 644 1.86 -11.57 1.12
C LEU A 644 2.98 -11.20 2.09
N LYS A 645 3.66 -12.20 2.65
CA LYS A 645 4.87 -12.06 3.49
C LYS A 645 6.16 -12.13 2.66
N ASP A 646 6.09 -12.39 1.35
CA ASP A 646 7.23 -12.43 0.43
C ASP A 646 7.04 -11.42 -0.74
N PRO A 647 7.79 -10.31 -0.78
CA PRO A 647 7.65 -9.27 -1.80
C PRO A 647 8.00 -9.71 -3.23
N PHE A 648 8.64 -10.87 -3.43
CA PHE A 648 8.97 -11.41 -4.77
C PHE A 648 7.79 -12.15 -5.43
N ILE A 649 6.83 -12.65 -4.64
CA ILE A 649 5.71 -13.48 -5.14
C ILE A 649 4.33 -12.97 -4.73
N ALA A 650 4.24 -11.94 -3.89
CA ALA A 650 2.97 -11.34 -3.50
C ALA A 650 2.15 -10.83 -4.71
N PRO A 651 0.88 -11.27 -4.88
CA PRO A 651 0.04 -10.86 -6.01
C PRO A 651 -0.32 -9.36 -5.98
N PRO A 652 -0.69 -8.74 -7.11
CA PRO A 652 -1.00 -7.32 -7.25
C PRO A 652 -2.27 -6.86 -6.51
N GLY A 653 -2.37 -5.56 -6.27
CA GLY A 653 -3.44 -4.93 -5.50
C GLY A 653 -4.38 -4.10 -6.36
N GLN A 654 -5.53 -4.68 -6.73
CA GLN A 654 -6.55 -4.05 -7.60
C GLN A 654 -6.95 -2.63 -7.17
N ALA A 655 -7.06 -2.34 -5.87
CA ALA A 655 -7.39 -0.98 -5.38
C ALA A 655 -6.21 0.00 -5.56
N PHE A 656 -4.98 -0.42 -5.30
CA PHE A 656 -3.76 0.37 -5.56
C PHE A 656 -3.59 0.63 -7.06
N ASP A 657 -3.73 -0.39 -7.91
CA ASP A 657 -3.60 -0.27 -9.36
C ASP A 657 -4.71 0.63 -9.95
N SER A 658 -5.94 0.55 -9.41
CA SER A 658 -7.05 1.46 -9.75
C SER A 658 -6.74 2.91 -9.36
N ALA A 659 -6.24 3.16 -8.15
CA ALA A 659 -5.84 4.49 -7.71
C ALA A 659 -4.68 5.06 -8.55
N MET A 660 -3.71 4.22 -8.92
CA MET A 660 -2.60 4.59 -9.81
C MET A 660 -3.09 4.95 -11.22
N ASN A 661 -4.09 4.25 -11.78
CA ASN A 661 -4.71 4.60 -13.06
C ASN A 661 -5.53 5.90 -12.99
N GLN A 662 -6.18 6.19 -11.86
CA GLN A 662 -6.96 7.41 -11.68
C GLN A 662 -6.10 8.69 -11.73
N LEU A 663 -4.83 8.63 -11.31
CA LEU A 663 -3.87 9.75 -11.40
C LEU A 663 -3.74 10.33 -12.81
N GLY A 664 -3.86 9.50 -13.84
CA GLY A 664 -3.72 9.91 -15.25
C GLY A 664 -4.98 10.54 -15.86
N ARG A 665 -6.17 10.29 -15.28
CA ARG A 665 -7.47 10.63 -15.90
C ARG A 665 -8.08 11.92 -15.36
N HIS A 666 -7.34 13.02 -15.45
CA HIS A 666 -7.83 14.35 -15.08
C HIS A 666 -8.68 15.01 -16.19
N GLU A 667 -9.91 14.50 -16.41
CA GLU A 667 -10.99 15.37 -16.84
C GLU A 667 -11.51 16.15 -15.63
N ALA A 668 -11.62 17.48 -15.75
CA ALA A 668 -12.02 18.37 -14.66
C ALA A 668 -13.54 18.37 -14.46
N SER A 669 -14.09 17.28 -13.91
CA SER A 669 -15.51 17.16 -13.54
C SER A 669 -15.90 18.23 -12.52
N THR A 670 -16.49 19.34 -12.97
CA THR A 670 -16.71 20.57 -12.18
C THR A 670 -17.93 20.49 -11.24
N SER A 671 -18.35 19.27 -10.87
CA SER A 671 -19.44 18.99 -9.95
C SER A 671 -19.01 19.25 -8.50
N VAL A 672 -19.53 20.33 -7.90
CA VAL A 672 -19.22 20.77 -6.53
C VAL A 672 -20.04 20.02 -5.45
N GLU A 673 -20.75 18.95 -5.85
CA GLU A 673 -21.56 18.15 -4.94
C GLU A 673 -20.66 17.20 -4.13
N ILE A 674 -20.57 17.48 -2.81
CA ILE A 674 -19.78 16.71 -1.85
C ILE A 674 -20.57 15.45 -1.44
N GLU A 675 -20.95 14.64 -2.42
CA GLU A 675 -21.45 13.30 -2.16
C GLU A 675 -20.32 12.40 -1.65
N ARG A 676 -20.63 11.57 -0.65
CA ARG A 676 -19.68 10.59 -0.12
C ARG A 676 -19.53 9.44 -1.12
N LYS A 677 -18.56 9.58 -2.03
CA LYS A 677 -18.16 8.50 -2.93
C LYS A 677 -17.91 7.20 -2.12
N PRO A 678 -18.29 6.02 -2.64
CA PRO A 678 -18.01 4.75 -1.97
C PRO A 678 -16.50 4.50 -1.85
N PRO A 679 -16.07 3.54 -1.00
CA PRO A 679 -14.69 3.04 -1.01
C PRO A 679 -14.29 2.51 -2.39
N LEU A 680 -12.99 2.42 -2.68
CA LEU A 680 -12.53 1.55 -3.76
C LEU A 680 -12.71 0.09 -3.30
N PHE A 681 -13.69 -0.59 -3.90
CA PHE A 681 -14.05 -1.97 -3.60
C PHE A 681 -13.08 -3.03 -4.19
N GLY A 682 -11.78 -2.71 -4.27
CA GLY A 682 -10.75 -3.64 -4.72
C GLY A 682 -9.95 -4.24 -3.57
N GLN A 683 -9.40 -5.43 -3.77
CA GLN A 683 -8.45 -6.05 -2.84
C GLN A 683 -7.01 -5.53 -3.04
N GLN A 684 -6.10 -5.74 -2.05
CA GLN A 684 -4.75 -5.15 -2.01
C GLN A 684 -3.58 -6.17 -2.08
N GLY A 685 -3.80 -7.29 -2.75
CA GLY A 685 -3.01 -8.53 -2.75
C GLY A 685 -3.73 -9.68 -2.03
N GLY A 686 -4.69 -9.37 -1.16
CA GLY A 686 -5.42 -10.32 -0.33
C GLY A 686 -5.57 -9.76 1.08
N ASN A 687 -5.20 -10.55 2.10
CA ASN A 687 -5.31 -10.21 3.51
C ASN A 687 -6.75 -9.89 3.96
N MET A 688 -7.69 -10.64 3.38
CA MET A 688 -9.08 -10.73 3.78
C MET A 688 -9.44 -12.21 3.71
N ALA A 689 -9.93 -12.81 4.80
CA ALA A 689 -10.41 -14.19 4.80
C ALA A 689 -11.46 -14.40 3.69
N LEU A 690 -11.22 -15.38 2.82
CA LEU A 690 -12.01 -15.58 1.62
C LEU A 690 -13.45 -16.03 1.94
N SER A 691 -14.42 -15.37 1.30
CA SER A 691 -15.85 -15.68 1.41
C SER A 691 -16.52 -15.67 0.04
N GLN A 692 -17.70 -16.29 -0.05
CA GLN A 692 -18.51 -16.28 -1.26
C GLN A 692 -18.96 -14.88 -1.69
N GLU A 693 -19.25 -13.98 -0.74
CA GLU A 693 -19.64 -12.61 -1.05
C GLU A 693 -18.47 -11.76 -1.60
N LEU A 694 -17.21 -12.10 -1.28
CA LEU A 694 -16.02 -11.48 -1.87
C LEU A 694 -15.69 -12.03 -3.27
N LEU A 695 -16.13 -13.26 -3.60
CA LEU A 695 -15.91 -13.89 -4.91
C LEU A 695 -16.97 -13.51 -5.96
N PHE A 696 -18.22 -13.28 -5.53
CA PHE A 696 -19.38 -13.10 -6.42
C PHE A 696 -20.11 -11.76 -6.19
N SER A 697 -19.40 -10.76 -5.68
CA SER A 697 -19.87 -9.38 -5.52
C SER A 697 -20.04 -8.67 -6.87
N GLY A 698 -21.08 -7.83 -6.97
CA GLY A 698 -21.22 -6.83 -8.02
C GLY A 698 -20.26 -5.64 -7.82
N GLN A 699 -20.53 -4.50 -8.45
CA GLN A 699 -19.71 -3.28 -8.25
C GLN A 699 -19.97 -2.58 -6.90
N ASP A 700 -21.01 -2.99 -6.17
CA ASP A 700 -21.46 -2.34 -4.92
C ASP A 700 -20.75 -2.86 -3.64
N TRP A 701 -19.82 -3.81 -3.78
CA TRP A 701 -19.08 -4.40 -2.64
C TRP A 701 -17.71 -4.94 -3.06
N PHE A 702 -16.84 -5.21 -2.08
CA PHE A 702 -15.47 -5.64 -2.27
C PHE A 702 -15.33 -6.88 -3.17
N GLN A 703 -14.52 -6.76 -4.22
CA GLN A 703 -14.21 -7.82 -5.18
C GLN A 703 -12.83 -8.42 -4.91
N TYR A 704 -12.76 -9.75 -4.84
CA TYR A 704 -11.51 -10.49 -4.64
C TYR A 704 -10.81 -10.78 -5.98
N LEU A 705 -11.56 -11.25 -6.98
CA LEU A 705 -11.08 -11.58 -8.32
C LEU A 705 -11.56 -10.56 -9.38
N GLY A 706 -11.54 -9.27 -9.02
CA GLY A 706 -11.96 -8.17 -9.88
C GLY A 706 -11.24 -8.11 -11.24
N GLN A 707 -11.84 -7.41 -12.20
CA GLN A 707 -11.49 -7.47 -13.64
C GLN A 707 -9.99 -7.26 -13.96
N ARG A 708 -9.26 -8.37 -14.18
CA ARG A 708 -7.87 -8.39 -14.69
C ARG A 708 -7.74 -7.72 -16.07
N SER A 709 -8.82 -7.67 -16.86
CA SER A 709 -8.87 -7.17 -18.23
C SER A 709 -8.65 -5.65 -18.39
N ALA A 710 -8.75 -4.86 -17.32
CA ALA A 710 -8.55 -3.40 -17.39
C ALA A 710 -7.07 -2.95 -17.47
N PHE A 711 -6.13 -3.88 -17.28
CA PHE A 711 -4.68 -3.59 -17.18
C PHE A 711 -3.82 -4.41 -18.15
N SER A 712 -4.33 -5.51 -18.69
CA SER A 712 -3.55 -6.47 -19.49
C SER A 712 -3.17 -6.00 -20.90
N GLN A 713 -3.63 -4.83 -21.35
CA GLN A 713 -3.26 -4.27 -22.67
C GLN A 713 -1.90 -3.53 -22.67
N GLU A 714 -1.30 -3.28 -21.51
CA GLU A 714 0.02 -2.62 -21.37
C GLU A 714 1.01 -3.42 -20.49
N ALA A 715 0.68 -4.66 -20.14
CA ALA A 715 1.41 -5.45 -19.14
C ALA A 715 2.32 -6.51 -19.77
N ASP A 716 3.57 -6.12 -20.05
CA ASP A 716 4.60 -6.99 -20.62
C ASP A 716 4.83 -8.26 -19.79
N GLY A 717 4.81 -9.41 -20.46
CA GLY A 717 5.18 -10.71 -19.86
C GLY A 717 4.19 -11.28 -18.83
N GLU A 718 2.92 -10.85 -18.84
CA GLU A 718 1.89 -11.50 -18.01
C GLU A 718 1.38 -12.82 -18.61
N VAL A 719 1.12 -13.80 -17.74
CA VAL A 719 0.57 -15.11 -18.10
C VAL A 719 -0.85 -14.96 -18.65
N ASP A 720 -1.12 -15.54 -19.83
CA ASP A 720 -2.41 -15.45 -20.52
C ASP A 720 -3.59 -15.91 -19.63
N LEU A 721 -4.66 -15.12 -19.61
CA LEU A 721 -5.88 -15.43 -18.87
C LEU A 721 -6.66 -16.60 -19.50
N GLY A 722 -6.55 -16.82 -20.81
CA GLY A 722 -7.11 -18.00 -21.49
C GLY A 722 -6.50 -19.30 -20.95
N TRP A 723 -5.17 -19.40 -20.95
CA TRP A 723 -4.42 -20.52 -20.37
C TRP A 723 -4.74 -20.74 -18.88
N VAL A 724 -4.86 -19.67 -18.08
CA VAL A 724 -5.23 -19.80 -16.66
C VAL A 724 -6.65 -20.35 -16.49
N LEU A 725 -7.62 -19.85 -17.28
CA LEU A 725 -9.00 -20.32 -17.25
C LEU A 725 -9.12 -21.78 -17.70
N GLU A 726 -8.40 -22.19 -18.74
CA GLU A 726 -8.37 -23.58 -19.21
C GLU A 726 -7.63 -24.52 -18.23
N THR A 727 -6.54 -24.07 -17.63
CA THR A 727 -5.83 -24.84 -16.58
C THR A 727 -6.73 -25.09 -15.38
N LEU A 728 -7.45 -24.06 -14.90
CA LEU A 728 -8.42 -24.21 -13.82
C LEU A 728 -9.63 -25.06 -14.24
N ARG A 729 -10.15 -24.91 -15.47
CA ARG A 729 -11.20 -25.78 -16.02
C ARG A 729 -10.76 -27.24 -15.99
N TYR A 730 -9.54 -27.53 -16.44
CA TYR A 730 -9.03 -28.88 -16.54
C TYR A 730 -8.75 -29.50 -15.16
N LEU A 731 -8.18 -28.75 -14.21
CA LEU A 731 -8.02 -29.23 -12.82
C LEU A 731 -9.37 -29.58 -12.17
N VAL A 732 -10.40 -28.76 -12.37
CA VAL A 732 -11.74 -28.98 -11.81
C VAL A 732 -12.51 -30.09 -12.55
N LEU A 733 -12.59 -30.04 -13.88
CA LEU A 733 -13.43 -30.93 -14.68
C LEU A 733 -12.72 -32.21 -15.14
N GLY A 734 -11.44 -32.16 -15.48
CA GLY A 734 -10.60 -33.32 -15.74
C GLY A 734 -10.13 -33.98 -14.44
N CYS A 735 -9.21 -33.34 -13.73
CA CYS A 735 -8.51 -33.94 -12.58
C CYS A 735 -9.39 -34.17 -11.34
N GLY A 736 -10.50 -33.43 -11.18
CA GLY A 736 -11.45 -33.64 -10.07
C GLY A 736 -11.21 -32.79 -8.82
N VAL A 737 -10.48 -31.68 -8.93
CA VAL A 737 -10.19 -30.77 -7.81
C VAL A 737 -11.43 -29.90 -7.51
N GLU A 738 -12.42 -30.47 -6.81
CA GLU A 738 -13.70 -29.79 -6.52
C GLU A 738 -13.52 -28.48 -5.74
N GLN A 739 -12.50 -28.38 -4.89
CA GLN A 739 -12.23 -27.20 -4.05
C GLN A 739 -11.95 -25.92 -4.87
N LEU A 740 -11.54 -26.08 -6.14
CA LEU A 740 -11.33 -24.97 -7.08
C LEU A 740 -12.60 -24.56 -7.85
N ALA A 741 -13.70 -25.31 -7.77
CA ALA A 741 -14.87 -25.08 -8.62
C ALA A 741 -15.53 -23.70 -8.40
N GLU A 742 -15.58 -23.23 -7.15
CA GLU A 742 -16.04 -21.87 -6.82
C GLU A 742 -15.10 -20.80 -7.39
N TYR A 743 -13.79 -20.99 -7.24
CA TYR A 743 -12.76 -20.03 -7.65
C TYR A 743 -12.67 -19.92 -9.18
N TYR A 744 -12.72 -21.05 -9.89
CA TYR A 744 -12.79 -21.10 -11.35
C TYR A 744 -14.03 -20.38 -11.89
N LEU A 745 -15.21 -20.62 -11.29
CA LEU A 745 -16.44 -19.93 -11.68
C LEU A 745 -16.36 -18.41 -11.43
N ALA A 746 -15.76 -18.00 -10.31
CA ALA A 746 -15.55 -16.60 -9.96
C ALA A 746 -14.56 -15.89 -10.89
N LEU A 747 -13.53 -16.58 -11.40
CA LEU A 747 -12.60 -16.03 -12.39
C LEU A 747 -13.19 -15.99 -13.81
N ALA A 748 -14.00 -16.99 -14.18
CA ALA A 748 -14.62 -17.08 -15.50
C ALA A 748 -15.72 -16.02 -15.72
N TRP A 749 -16.48 -15.67 -14.68
CA TRP A 749 -17.63 -14.77 -14.79
C TRP A 749 -17.27 -13.34 -15.23
N PRO A 750 -16.27 -12.64 -14.65
CA PRO A 750 -15.87 -11.30 -15.11
C PRO A 750 -15.27 -11.26 -16.52
N HIS A 751 -14.79 -12.40 -17.04
CA HIS A 751 -14.23 -12.53 -18.39
C HIS A 751 -15.31 -12.79 -19.44
N GLU A 752 -16.22 -13.74 -19.21
CA GLU A 752 -17.35 -14.00 -20.10
C GLU A 752 -18.70 -14.06 -19.33
N PRO A 753 -19.34 -12.92 -19.04
CA PRO A 753 -20.57 -12.88 -18.24
C PRO A 753 -21.74 -13.69 -18.85
N SER A 754 -21.79 -13.81 -20.19
CA SER A 754 -22.70 -14.69 -20.92
C SER A 754 -22.38 -16.18 -20.74
N GLY A 755 -21.09 -16.52 -20.76
CA GLY A 755 -20.58 -17.88 -20.64
C GLY A 755 -20.66 -18.43 -19.22
N ALA A 756 -20.64 -17.57 -18.20
CA ALA A 756 -20.75 -17.94 -16.78
C ALA A 756 -21.90 -18.93 -16.50
N LYS A 757 -23.03 -18.76 -17.18
CA LYS A 757 -24.21 -19.65 -17.11
C LYS A 757 -23.95 -21.07 -17.64
N LYS A 758 -23.15 -21.20 -18.71
CA LYS A 758 -22.70 -22.47 -19.29
C LYS A 758 -21.68 -23.13 -18.35
N VAL A 759 -20.74 -22.36 -17.81
CA VAL A 759 -19.73 -22.82 -16.83
C VAL A 759 -20.40 -23.34 -15.55
N ALA A 760 -21.27 -22.55 -14.92
CA ALA A 760 -21.99 -22.94 -13.71
C ALA A 760 -22.81 -24.24 -13.91
N LYS A 761 -23.52 -24.37 -15.04
CA LYS A 761 -24.25 -25.61 -15.36
C LYS A 761 -23.33 -26.80 -15.65
N GLY A 762 -22.16 -26.58 -16.24
CA GLY A 762 -21.14 -27.62 -16.43
C GLY A 762 -20.59 -28.14 -15.10
N LEU A 763 -20.30 -27.22 -14.17
CA LEU A 763 -19.86 -27.55 -12.82
C LEU A 763 -20.95 -28.29 -12.03
N LEU A 764 -22.19 -27.78 -12.04
CA LEU A 764 -23.34 -28.43 -11.37
C LEU A 764 -23.71 -29.79 -11.99
N LYS A 765 -23.36 -30.07 -13.26
CA LYS A 765 -23.50 -31.40 -13.86
C LYS A 765 -22.50 -32.42 -13.28
N LYS A 766 -21.30 -31.98 -12.86
CA LYS A 766 -20.28 -32.85 -12.23
C LYS A 766 -20.44 -32.93 -10.70
N TYR A 767 -20.79 -31.81 -10.07
CA TYR A 767 -20.83 -31.62 -8.62
C TYR A 767 -22.25 -31.25 -8.15
N SER A 768 -23.25 -32.06 -8.52
CA SER A 768 -24.67 -31.74 -8.31
C SER A 768 -25.11 -31.68 -6.84
N SER A 769 -24.31 -32.23 -5.92
CA SER A 769 -24.50 -32.15 -4.46
C SER A 769 -23.97 -30.86 -3.83
N ASN A 770 -23.20 -30.05 -4.57
CA ASN A 770 -22.48 -28.92 -4.00
C ASN A 770 -23.38 -27.65 -3.93
N MET A 771 -23.96 -27.42 -2.74
CA MET A 771 -24.83 -26.27 -2.49
C MET A 771 -24.14 -24.91 -2.66
N LYS A 772 -22.81 -24.84 -2.47
CA LYS A 772 -22.04 -23.61 -2.69
C LYS A 772 -22.04 -23.19 -4.15
N LEU A 773 -22.00 -24.15 -5.10
CA LEU A 773 -22.11 -23.85 -6.54
C LEU A 773 -23.51 -23.36 -6.96
N TYR A 774 -24.57 -23.85 -6.32
CA TYR A 774 -25.92 -23.28 -6.52
C TYR A 774 -26.00 -21.84 -6.03
N ASN A 775 -25.41 -21.56 -4.85
CA ASN A 775 -25.38 -20.20 -4.30
C ASN A 775 -24.55 -19.25 -5.18
N ALA A 776 -23.38 -19.70 -5.64
CA ALA A 776 -22.53 -18.99 -6.59
C ALA A 776 -23.28 -18.63 -7.88
N TYR A 777 -24.00 -19.59 -8.47
CA TYR A 777 -24.79 -19.36 -9.67
C TYR A 777 -25.94 -18.36 -9.44
N ALA A 778 -26.59 -18.38 -8.28
CA ALA A 778 -27.61 -17.40 -7.92
C ALA A 778 -27.03 -15.98 -7.75
N MET A 779 -25.89 -15.83 -7.08
CA MET A 779 -25.24 -14.51 -6.92
C MET A 779 -24.79 -13.94 -8.27
N ILE A 780 -24.24 -14.77 -9.17
CA ILE A 780 -23.88 -14.36 -10.54
C ILE A 780 -25.09 -13.87 -11.33
N GLU A 781 -26.20 -14.63 -11.33
CA GLU A 781 -27.42 -14.18 -12.03
C GLU A 781 -27.98 -12.90 -11.39
N TYR A 782 -27.91 -12.72 -10.07
CA TYR A 782 -28.32 -11.48 -9.40
C TYR A 782 -27.42 -10.28 -9.77
N ALA A 783 -26.11 -10.45 -9.74
CA ALA A 783 -25.14 -9.40 -10.09
C ALA A 783 -25.17 -9.04 -11.59
N ASN A 784 -25.55 -9.98 -12.47
CA ASN A 784 -25.88 -9.73 -13.87
C ASN A 784 -27.27 -9.05 -14.07
N GLY A 785 -28.01 -8.75 -13.01
CA GLY A 785 -29.35 -8.13 -13.05
C GLY A 785 -30.53 -9.10 -13.21
N ASN A 786 -30.29 -10.40 -13.39
CA ASN A 786 -31.31 -11.45 -13.57
C ASN A 786 -31.90 -11.94 -12.23
N ALA A 787 -32.37 -11.02 -11.38
CA ALA A 787 -32.88 -11.33 -10.04
C ALA A 787 -33.95 -12.44 -10.02
N ASP A 788 -34.90 -12.40 -10.96
CA ASP A 788 -35.93 -13.43 -11.16
C ASP A 788 -35.38 -14.84 -11.46
N MET A 789 -34.14 -14.94 -11.95
CA MET A 789 -33.48 -16.22 -12.19
C MET A 789 -32.69 -16.66 -10.98
N ALA A 790 -32.03 -15.74 -10.28
CA ALA A 790 -31.38 -16.01 -8.99
C ALA A 790 -32.39 -16.56 -7.96
N GLU A 791 -33.58 -15.95 -7.82
CA GLU A 791 -34.63 -16.46 -6.92
C GLU A 791 -35.13 -17.86 -7.34
N LYS A 792 -35.18 -18.18 -8.64
CA LYS A 792 -35.55 -19.52 -9.13
C LYS A 792 -34.47 -20.57 -8.83
N VAL A 793 -33.19 -20.19 -8.95
CA VAL A 793 -32.05 -21.07 -8.59
C VAL A 793 -32.07 -21.35 -7.08
N LEU A 794 -32.24 -20.33 -6.25
CA LEU A 794 -32.32 -20.49 -4.79
C LEU A 794 -33.52 -21.33 -4.37
N LEU A 795 -34.71 -21.08 -4.91
CA LEU A 795 -35.92 -21.89 -4.66
C LEU A 795 -35.73 -23.36 -5.07
N SER A 796 -35.05 -23.61 -6.19
CA SER A 796 -34.76 -24.97 -6.67
C SER A 796 -33.67 -25.68 -5.88
N ALA A 797 -32.80 -24.94 -5.19
CA ALA A 797 -31.71 -25.50 -4.38
C ALA A 797 -32.17 -25.77 -2.94
N THR A 798 -32.89 -24.84 -2.31
CA THR A 798 -33.38 -25.01 -0.93
C THR A 798 -34.41 -26.14 -0.82
N SER A 799 -35.16 -26.44 -1.89
CA SER A 799 -36.10 -27.57 -1.94
C SER A 799 -35.43 -28.96 -1.89
N GLN A 800 -34.10 -29.05 -2.07
CA GLN A 800 -33.36 -30.32 -2.06
C GLN A 800 -33.01 -30.82 -0.66
N ASN A 801 -33.27 -30.04 0.40
CA ASN A 801 -33.04 -30.41 1.81
C ASN A 801 -31.63 -30.96 2.12
N ALA A 802 -30.61 -30.44 1.43
CA ALA A 802 -29.22 -30.84 1.62
C ALA A 802 -28.62 -30.31 2.94
N VAL A 803 -27.52 -30.93 3.37
CA VAL A 803 -26.66 -30.38 4.44
C VAL A 803 -26.09 -29.04 3.96
N ASP A 804 -25.94 -28.09 4.88
CA ASP A 804 -25.44 -26.71 4.64
C ASP A 804 -26.29 -25.86 3.67
N SER A 805 -27.60 -26.11 3.61
CA SER A 805 -28.55 -25.28 2.87
C SER A 805 -28.72 -23.84 3.41
N GLN A 806 -28.16 -23.49 4.57
CA GLN A 806 -28.40 -22.20 5.23
C GLN A 806 -27.79 -21.01 4.47
N ILE A 807 -26.66 -21.23 3.77
CA ILE A 807 -26.02 -20.20 2.92
C ILE A 807 -26.95 -19.67 1.81
N LEU A 808 -27.80 -20.54 1.25
CA LEU A 808 -28.80 -20.19 0.22
C LEU A 808 -29.85 -19.24 0.78
N TRP A 809 -30.29 -19.48 2.03
CA TRP A 809 -31.24 -18.63 2.72
C TRP A 809 -30.63 -17.27 3.07
N ASN A 810 -29.40 -17.23 3.61
CA ASN A 810 -28.71 -15.97 3.93
C ASN A 810 -28.52 -15.10 2.66
N THR A 811 -28.11 -15.70 1.55
CA THR A 811 -27.94 -15.00 0.27
C THR A 811 -29.26 -14.45 -0.27
N TRP A 812 -30.36 -15.21 -0.18
CA TRP A 812 -31.70 -14.72 -0.57
C TRP A 812 -32.16 -13.53 0.29
N VAL A 813 -31.88 -13.59 1.59
CA VAL A 813 -32.18 -12.52 2.56
C VAL A 813 -31.35 -11.27 2.23
N TRP A 814 -30.05 -11.41 1.91
CA TRP A 814 -29.20 -10.32 1.44
C TRP A 814 -29.67 -9.70 0.11
N MET A 815 -30.12 -10.51 -0.86
CA MET A 815 -30.69 -9.99 -2.12
C MET A 815 -31.93 -9.13 -1.86
N HIS A 816 -32.86 -9.60 -1.01
CA HIS A 816 -34.03 -8.81 -0.63
C HIS A 816 -33.65 -7.55 0.18
N LEU A 817 -32.63 -7.62 1.05
CA LEU A 817 -32.14 -6.50 1.88
C LEU A 817 -31.42 -5.42 1.04
N LYS A 818 -30.58 -5.81 0.08
CA LYS A 818 -29.94 -4.89 -0.88
C LYS A 818 -30.95 -4.25 -1.84
N ALA A 819 -32.07 -4.94 -2.12
CA ALA A 819 -33.22 -4.37 -2.84
C ALA A 819 -34.15 -3.50 -1.94
N GLY A 820 -33.80 -3.26 -0.67
CA GLY A 820 -34.59 -2.47 0.29
C GLY A 820 -35.88 -3.13 0.79
N ARG A 821 -36.10 -4.43 0.49
CA ARG A 821 -37.35 -5.16 0.74
C ARG A 821 -37.34 -5.86 2.10
N ASN A 822 -37.05 -5.10 3.17
CA ASN A 822 -36.79 -5.62 4.53
C ASN A 822 -37.85 -6.62 5.05
N GLN A 823 -39.14 -6.40 4.76
CA GLN A 823 -40.21 -7.34 5.14
C GLN A 823 -40.10 -8.69 4.41
N LEU A 824 -39.80 -8.70 3.11
CA LEU A 824 -39.60 -9.94 2.36
C LEU A 824 -38.31 -10.65 2.80
N ALA A 825 -37.25 -9.90 3.14
CA ALA A 825 -36.04 -10.45 3.73
C ALA A 825 -36.35 -11.18 5.06
N LEU A 826 -37.15 -10.56 5.95
CA LEU A 826 -37.55 -11.19 7.22
C LEU A 826 -38.41 -12.45 7.01
N LEU A 827 -39.42 -12.40 6.14
CA LEU A 827 -40.27 -13.55 5.83
C LEU A 827 -39.46 -14.70 5.20
N ARG A 828 -38.50 -14.39 4.33
CA ARG A 828 -37.60 -15.37 3.72
C ARG A 828 -36.72 -16.04 4.76
N LEU A 829 -36.15 -15.26 5.68
CA LEU A 829 -35.34 -15.78 6.79
C LEU A 829 -36.15 -16.69 7.72
N LEU A 830 -37.41 -16.32 8.04
CA LEU A 830 -38.30 -17.17 8.82
C LEU A 830 -38.68 -18.47 8.08
N SER A 831 -38.80 -18.44 6.75
CA SER A 831 -39.10 -19.66 5.96
C SER A 831 -37.97 -20.70 5.95
N SER A 832 -36.75 -20.35 6.40
CA SER A 832 -35.68 -21.34 6.66
C SER A 832 -35.87 -22.10 7.99
N VAL A 833 -36.78 -21.65 8.85
CA VAL A 833 -37.11 -22.25 10.16
C VAL A 833 -38.50 -22.90 10.13
N ASP A 834 -39.40 -22.39 9.28
CA ASP A 834 -40.74 -22.94 9.10
C ASP A 834 -41.19 -22.84 7.64
N SER A 835 -41.14 -23.96 6.93
CA SER A 835 -41.45 -24.04 5.50
C SER A 835 -42.94 -23.87 5.17
N THR A 836 -43.83 -23.79 6.18
CA THR A 836 -45.26 -23.53 5.97
C THR A 836 -45.60 -22.04 5.81
N ILE A 837 -44.62 -21.13 5.90
CA ILE A 837 -44.82 -19.68 5.77
C ILE A 837 -45.02 -19.30 4.30
N ASP A 838 -46.25 -18.92 3.92
CA ASP A 838 -46.49 -18.28 2.62
C ASP A 838 -46.03 -16.81 2.64
N VAL A 839 -44.91 -16.57 1.95
CA VAL A 839 -44.29 -15.25 1.76
C VAL A 839 -45.17 -14.29 0.95
N LYS A 840 -46.20 -14.77 0.23
CA LYS A 840 -47.11 -13.93 -0.58
C LYS A 840 -48.29 -13.36 0.21
N SER A 841 -48.72 -14.01 1.29
CA SER A 841 -49.87 -13.57 2.10
C SER A 841 -49.51 -13.07 3.51
N SER A 842 -48.30 -13.37 3.99
CA SER A 842 -47.86 -12.98 5.34
C SER A 842 -47.54 -11.48 5.45
N SER A 843 -48.31 -10.72 6.24
CA SER A 843 -48.14 -9.26 6.40
C SER A 843 -47.16 -8.83 7.49
N SER A 844 -46.84 -9.70 8.45
CA SER A 844 -45.76 -9.50 9.44
C SER A 844 -45.37 -10.82 10.11
N GLY A 845 -44.14 -10.90 10.64
CA GLY A 845 -43.68 -12.07 11.40
C GLY A 845 -44.28 -12.11 12.80
N SER A 846 -45.05 -13.16 13.12
CA SER A 846 -45.61 -13.35 14.47
C SER A 846 -44.51 -13.39 15.54
N PRO A 847 -44.67 -12.73 16.71
CA PRO A 847 -43.69 -12.77 17.80
C PRO A 847 -43.28 -14.19 18.23
N ALA A 848 -44.20 -15.16 18.15
CA ALA A 848 -43.91 -16.56 18.43
C ALA A 848 -42.96 -17.19 17.39
N LEU A 849 -43.08 -16.82 16.12
CA LEU A 849 -42.17 -17.25 15.05
C LEU A 849 -40.79 -16.59 15.19
N LEU A 850 -40.74 -15.31 15.59
CA LEU A 850 -39.47 -14.63 15.90
C LEU A 850 -38.73 -15.32 17.05
N LEU A 851 -39.43 -15.71 18.13
CA LEU A 851 -38.84 -16.47 19.25
C LEU A 851 -38.40 -17.88 18.82
N LYS A 852 -39.21 -18.60 18.02
CA LYS A 852 -38.83 -19.89 17.43
C LYS A 852 -37.55 -19.78 16.58
N ALA A 853 -37.44 -18.74 15.75
CA ALA A 853 -36.26 -18.51 14.90
C ALA A 853 -35.01 -18.15 15.70
N ARG A 854 -35.12 -17.29 16.73
CA ARG A 854 -34.02 -16.97 17.66
C ARG A 854 -33.46 -18.24 18.32
N SER A 855 -34.34 -19.06 18.89
CA SER A 855 -33.96 -20.33 19.51
C SER A 855 -33.32 -21.31 18.51
N HIS A 856 -33.90 -21.43 17.31
CA HIS A 856 -33.38 -22.29 16.25
C HIS A 856 -31.97 -21.88 15.82
N PHE A 857 -31.74 -20.60 15.48
CA PHE A 857 -30.44 -20.16 14.99
C PHE A 857 -29.34 -20.21 16.06
N SER A 858 -29.61 -19.86 17.32
CA SER A 858 -28.63 -20.07 18.40
C SER A 858 -28.31 -21.55 18.54
N THR A 859 -29.31 -22.40 18.81
CA THR A 859 -29.08 -23.84 19.06
C THR A 859 -28.37 -24.52 17.89
N LYS A 860 -28.63 -24.12 16.64
CA LYS A 860 -27.95 -24.63 15.45
C LYS A 860 -26.52 -24.10 15.29
N ARG A 861 -26.26 -22.82 15.59
CA ARG A 861 -24.90 -22.25 15.65
C ARG A 861 -24.05 -22.98 16.70
N ASP A 862 -24.59 -23.09 17.91
CA ASP A 862 -23.90 -23.62 19.09
C ASP A 862 -23.61 -25.12 18.94
N TYR A 863 -24.56 -25.88 18.38
CA TYR A 863 -24.37 -27.28 17.97
C TYR A 863 -23.34 -27.43 16.83
N SER A 864 -23.34 -26.51 15.85
CA SER A 864 -22.39 -26.58 14.72
C SER A 864 -20.97 -26.29 15.15
N LEU A 865 -20.77 -25.30 16.04
CA LEU A 865 -19.47 -24.97 16.63
C LEU A 865 -18.91 -26.15 17.44
N SER A 866 -19.70 -26.70 18.37
CA SER A 866 -19.31 -27.88 19.16
C SER A 866 -19.12 -29.16 18.33
N SER A 867 -19.70 -29.22 17.13
CA SER A 867 -19.45 -30.28 16.13
C SER A 867 -18.27 -29.98 15.18
N TYR A 868 -17.47 -28.94 15.44
CA TYR A 868 -16.39 -28.43 14.59
C TYR A 868 -16.81 -28.06 13.13
N ARG A 869 -18.10 -27.86 12.88
CA ARG A 869 -18.66 -27.43 11.59
C ARG A 869 -18.67 -25.90 11.50
N LEU A 870 -17.47 -25.34 11.46
CA LEU A 870 -17.23 -23.88 11.55
C LEU A 870 -17.95 -23.09 10.44
N GLU A 871 -18.01 -23.61 9.22
CA GLU A 871 -18.75 -22.97 8.11
C GLU A 871 -20.27 -22.91 8.38
N SER A 872 -20.87 -24.02 8.82
CA SER A 872 -22.30 -24.08 9.18
C SER A 872 -22.61 -23.18 10.39
N ALA A 873 -21.69 -23.12 11.37
CA ALA A 873 -21.81 -22.25 12.54
C ALA A 873 -21.81 -20.76 12.14
N LEU A 874 -20.93 -20.33 11.23
CA LEU A 874 -20.92 -18.97 10.67
C LEU A 874 -22.24 -18.65 9.96
N GLN A 875 -22.76 -19.57 9.13
CA GLN A 875 -24.03 -19.37 8.42
C GLN A 875 -25.19 -19.14 9.41
N TYR A 876 -25.30 -19.93 10.48
CA TYR A 876 -26.34 -19.73 11.50
C TYR A 876 -26.13 -18.46 12.35
N ALA A 877 -24.88 -18.06 12.61
CA ALA A 877 -24.58 -16.79 13.28
C ALA A 877 -24.98 -15.57 12.42
N GLU A 878 -24.70 -15.62 11.12
CA GLU A 878 -25.17 -14.65 10.13
C GLU A 878 -26.70 -14.61 10.07
N SER A 879 -27.38 -15.77 10.00
CA SER A 879 -28.85 -15.84 10.06
C SER A 879 -29.41 -15.18 11.33
N PHE A 880 -28.76 -15.36 12.47
CA PHE A 880 -29.17 -14.77 13.74
C PHE A 880 -28.93 -13.25 13.78
N ALA A 881 -27.80 -12.78 13.25
CA ALA A 881 -27.52 -11.34 13.13
C ALA A 881 -28.50 -10.63 12.18
N LEU A 882 -28.81 -11.25 11.02
CA LEU A 882 -29.83 -10.77 10.09
C LEU A 882 -31.23 -10.77 10.73
N LEU A 883 -31.55 -11.77 11.56
CA LEU A 883 -32.82 -11.82 12.29
C LEU A 883 -32.94 -10.66 13.29
N GLU A 884 -31.89 -10.38 14.08
CA GLU A 884 -31.90 -9.24 15.02
C GLU A 884 -31.90 -7.88 14.32
N TYR A 885 -31.27 -7.77 13.13
CA TYR A 885 -31.33 -6.56 12.32
C TYR A 885 -32.74 -6.29 11.78
N LEU A 886 -33.39 -7.33 11.24
CA LEU A 886 -34.71 -7.23 10.61
C LEU A 886 -35.88 -7.25 11.61
N SER A 887 -35.66 -7.74 12.84
CA SER A 887 -36.68 -7.78 13.89
C SER A 887 -36.92 -6.39 14.49
N THR A 888 -37.99 -5.72 14.05
CA THR A 888 -38.44 -4.46 14.64
C THR A 888 -38.84 -4.67 16.11
N THR A 889 -38.09 -4.11 17.05
CA THR A 889 -38.50 -3.97 18.45
C THR A 889 -39.61 -2.93 18.56
N SER A 890 -40.86 -3.40 18.49
CA SER A 890 -42.10 -2.59 18.56
C SER A 890 -42.38 -2.00 19.96
N GLY A 891 -41.35 -1.64 20.73
CA GLY A 891 -41.48 -1.28 22.15
C GLY A 891 -40.18 -0.84 22.81
N GLU A 892 -39.51 0.17 22.27
CA GLU A 892 -38.49 0.90 23.05
C GLU A 892 -38.33 2.36 22.57
N ASN A 893 -38.45 3.31 23.50
CA ASN A 893 -38.59 4.76 23.26
C ASN A 893 -37.27 5.44 22.85
N SER A 894 -36.64 4.95 21.79
CA SER A 894 -35.41 5.49 21.20
C SER A 894 -35.72 6.67 20.27
N SER A 895 -35.55 7.89 20.77
CA SER A 895 -35.88 9.19 20.14
C SER A 895 -34.99 9.60 18.95
N SER A 896 -34.54 8.63 18.15
CA SER A 896 -33.78 8.83 16.92
C SER A 896 -34.65 8.59 15.69
N THR A 897 -34.57 9.47 14.70
CA THR A 897 -35.20 9.32 13.38
C THR A 897 -34.66 8.08 12.65
N LYS A 898 -35.33 6.94 12.80
CA LYS A 898 -35.05 5.71 12.03
C LYS A 898 -35.76 5.81 10.67
N SER A 899 -35.02 5.62 9.58
CA SER A 899 -35.64 5.45 8.26
C SER A 899 -36.32 4.08 8.18
N PRO A 900 -37.48 3.91 7.51
CA PRO A 900 -38.12 2.60 7.34
C PRO A 900 -37.23 1.57 6.60
N SER A 901 -36.19 2.04 5.91
CA SER A 901 -35.15 1.23 5.26
C SER A 901 -34.10 0.63 6.23
N GLN A 902 -34.00 1.09 7.48
CA GLN A 902 -32.94 0.68 8.41
C GLN A 902 -33.43 -0.33 9.46
N GLY A 903 -32.63 -1.38 9.66
CA GLY A 903 -32.80 -2.35 10.74
C GLY A 903 -32.10 -1.97 12.06
N ASN A 904 -32.28 -2.82 13.07
CA ASN A 904 -31.70 -2.66 14.41
C ASN A 904 -30.23 -3.14 14.45
N ILE A 905 -29.32 -2.28 14.00
CA ILE A 905 -27.88 -2.54 13.97
C ILE A 905 -27.28 -2.87 15.36
N ALA A 906 -27.85 -2.33 16.44
CA ALA A 906 -27.31 -2.53 17.79
C ALA A 906 -27.49 -3.97 18.28
N SER A 907 -28.70 -4.55 18.13
CA SER A 907 -28.96 -5.94 18.52
C SER A 907 -28.22 -6.94 17.63
N ALA A 908 -28.10 -6.64 16.32
CA ALA A 908 -27.32 -7.47 15.40
C ALA A 908 -25.82 -7.51 15.78
N LEU A 909 -25.21 -6.35 16.05
CA LEU A 909 -23.79 -6.28 16.43
C LEU A 909 -23.50 -6.84 17.82
N ALA A 910 -24.43 -6.75 18.78
CA ALA A 910 -24.29 -7.40 20.08
C ALA A 910 -24.22 -8.92 19.97
N ASN A 911 -25.05 -9.52 19.10
CA ASN A 911 -25.05 -10.95 18.82
C ASN A 911 -23.73 -11.40 18.16
N ILE A 912 -23.32 -10.69 17.11
CA ILE A 912 -22.03 -10.87 16.43
C ILE A 912 -20.86 -10.79 17.42
N GLN A 913 -20.83 -9.77 18.28
CA GLN A 913 -19.73 -9.57 19.23
C GLN A 913 -19.62 -10.71 20.25
N SER A 914 -20.77 -11.24 20.71
CA SER A 914 -20.80 -12.38 21.63
C SER A 914 -20.23 -13.66 21.00
N PHE A 915 -20.55 -13.92 19.74
CA PHE A 915 -20.01 -15.09 19.02
C PHE A 915 -18.56 -14.87 18.56
N ALA A 916 -18.17 -13.63 18.24
CA ALA A 916 -16.78 -13.27 17.96
C ALA A 916 -15.86 -13.55 19.16
N THR A 917 -16.29 -13.22 20.39
CA THR A 917 -15.52 -13.52 21.61
C THR A 917 -15.38 -15.02 21.88
N GLU A 918 -16.35 -15.84 21.48
CA GLU A 918 -16.29 -17.31 21.59
C GLU A 918 -15.35 -17.92 20.53
N LEU A 919 -15.43 -17.46 19.28
CA LEU A 919 -14.48 -17.87 18.23
C LEU A 919 -13.04 -17.45 18.56
N HIS A 920 -12.85 -16.29 19.17
CA HIS A 920 -11.54 -15.80 19.61
C HIS A 920 -10.96 -16.64 20.76
N SER A 921 -11.75 -16.97 21.79
CA SER A 921 -11.27 -17.80 22.92
C SER A 921 -10.97 -19.25 22.52
N LEU A 922 -11.60 -19.75 21.45
CA LEU A 922 -11.30 -21.04 20.82
C LEU A 922 -10.16 -20.97 19.77
N GLY A 923 -9.53 -19.81 19.56
CA GLY A 923 -8.44 -19.63 18.60
C GLY A 923 -8.84 -19.70 17.12
N HIS A 924 -10.12 -19.61 16.80
CA HIS A 924 -10.68 -19.76 15.45
C HIS A 924 -10.57 -18.47 14.63
N GLN A 925 -9.34 -18.03 14.33
CA GLN A 925 -9.07 -16.72 13.70
C GLN A 925 -9.75 -16.51 12.33
N ILE A 926 -9.72 -17.48 11.41
CA ILE A 926 -10.33 -17.31 10.08
C ILE A 926 -11.87 -17.20 10.17
N PRO A 927 -12.59 -18.05 10.93
CA PRO A 927 -14.01 -17.83 11.23
C PRO A 927 -14.30 -16.49 11.92
N HIS A 928 -13.48 -16.13 12.91
CA HIS A 928 -13.61 -14.87 13.64
C HIS A 928 -13.51 -13.66 12.69
N GLU A 929 -12.52 -13.65 11.78
CA GLU A 929 -12.39 -12.60 10.77
C GLU A 929 -13.63 -12.54 9.87
N ARG A 930 -14.07 -13.67 9.30
CA ARG A 930 -15.25 -13.74 8.40
C ARG A 930 -16.54 -13.25 9.08
N LEU A 931 -16.70 -13.50 10.38
CA LEU A 931 -17.83 -12.97 11.15
C LEU A 931 -17.79 -11.45 11.24
N LEU A 932 -16.61 -10.86 11.50
CA LEU A 932 -16.43 -9.40 11.52
C LEU A 932 -16.52 -8.77 10.12
N GLN A 933 -16.14 -9.49 9.07
CA GLN A 933 -16.38 -9.08 7.68
C GLN A 933 -17.89 -8.94 7.38
N THR A 934 -18.68 -9.92 7.80
CA THR A 934 -20.16 -9.90 7.68
C THR A 934 -20.74 -8.72 8.49
N ALA A 935 -20.20 -8.47 9.68
CA ALA A 935 -20.56 -7.31 10.51
C ALA A 935 -20.25 -5.97 9.83
N ALA A 936 -19.12 -5.87 9.13
CA ALA A 936 -18.71 -4.69 8.38
C ALA A 936 -19.60 -4.45 7.15
N CYS A 937 -20.05 -5.51 6.47
CA CYS A 937 -21.05 -5.40 5.39
C CYS A 937 -22.39 -4.85 5.93
N LEU A 938 -22.89 -5.39 7.04
CA LEU A 938 -24.13 -4.92 7.67
C LEU A 938 -24.04 -3.47 8.19
N LEU A 939 -22.88 -3.09 8.74
CA LEU A 939 -22.57 -1.71 9.12
C LEU A 939 -22.57 -0.75 7.92
N TYR A 940 -21.97 -1.15 6.79
CA TYR A 940 -21.95 -0.36 5.56
C TYR A 940 -23.36 -0.22 4.95
N HIS A 941 -24.14 -1.31 4.90
CA HIS A 941 -25.54 -1.28 4.47
C HIS A 941 -26.36 -0.32 5.34
N HIS A 942 -26.29 -0.44 6.67
CA HIS A 942 -27.01 0.44 7.59
C HIS A 942 -26.61 1.92 7.47
N ALA A 943 -25.34 2.21 7.18
CA ALA A 943 -24.80 3.56 7.02
C ALA A 943 -25.08 4.20 5.65
N THR A 944 -25.37 3.39 4.62
CA THR A 944 -25.77 3.87 3.28
C THR A 944 -27.29 4.00 3.13
N HIS A 945 -28.06 3.12 3.78
CA HIS A 945 -29.52 3.05 3.63
C HIS A 945 -30.29 3.95 4.61
N GLY A 946 -29.65 4.89 5.31
CA GLY A 946 -30.32 5.90 6.13
C GLY A 946 -29.41 6.68 7.08
N PRO A 947 -29.99 7.53 7.96
CA PRO A 947 -29.22 8.31 8.93
C PRO A 947 -28.53 7.41 9.96
N TYR A 948 -27.22 7.61 10.17
CA TYR A 948 -26.44 6.85 11.15
C TYR A 948 -25.53 7.77 11.97
N LYS A 949 -24.99 7.26 13.09
CA LYS A 949 -24.01 7.97 13.93
C LYS A 949 -22.58 7.60 13.53
N PRO A 950 -21.75 8.51 12.97
CA PRO A 950 -20.39 8.18 12.55
C PRO A 950 -19.44 7.83 13.70
N SER A 951 -19.76 8.19 14.95
CA SER A 951 -19.03 7.70 16.13
C SER A 951 -19.17 6.19 16.29
N THR A 952 -20.39 5.66 16.21
CA THR A 952 -20.67 4.22 16.38
C THR A 952 -20.02 3.37 15.30
N LEU A 953 -20.15 3.77 14.03
CA LEU A 953 -19.49 3.08 12.91
C LEU A 953 -17.97 2.95 13.13
N ARG A 954 -17.32 4.07 13.49
CA ARG A 954 -15.86 4.10 13.70
C ARG A 954 -15.42 3.31 14.94
N GLN A 955 -16.22 3.31 16.01
CA GLN A 955 -15.93 2.50 17.20
C GLN A 955 -15.89 1.01 16.87
N HIS A 956 -16.86 0.50 16.11
CA HIS A 956 -16.84 -0.91 15.69
C HIS A 956 -15.69 -1.21 14.72
N LEU A 957 -15.44 -0.37 13.72
CA LEU A 957 -14.32 -0.56 12.79
C LEU A 957 -12.96 -0.51 13.50
N HIS A 958 -12.76 0.38 14.47
CA HIS A 958 -11.54 0.44 15.27
C HIS A 958 -11.34 -0.82 16.13
N ASN A 959 -12.42 -1.40 16.67
CA ASN A 959 -12.34 -2.69 17.36
C ASN A 959 -11.97 -3.82 16.38
N PHE A 960 -12.52 -3.82 15.16
CA PHE A 960 -12.22 -4.86 14.17
C PHE A 960 -10.75 -4.75 13.68
N ILE A 961 -10.23 -3.53 13.50
CA ILE A 961 -8.82 -3.30 13.15
C ILE A 961 -7.89 -3.66 14.32
N HIS A 962 -8.26 -3.40 15.58
CA HIS A 962 -7.47 -3.86 16.72
C HIS A 962 -7.36 -5.41 16.79
N LEU A 963 -8.35 -6.14 16.26
CA LEU A 963 -8.32 -7.60 16.17
C LEU A 963 -7.62 -8.11 14.91
N PHE A 964 -7.71 -7.37 13.80
CA PHE A 964 -7.16 -7.71 12.49
C PHE A 964 -6.52 -6.48 11.81
N PRO A 965 -5.35 -6.00 12.27
CA PRO A 965 -4.79 -4.69 11.91
C PRO A 965 -4.46 -4.55 10.42
N HIS A 966 -4.15 -5.67 9.78
CA HIS A 966 -3.73 -5.69 8.38
C HIS A 966 -4.88 -5.98 7.39
N ASN A 967 -6.13 -6.16 7.85
CA ASN A 967 -7.28 -6.37 6.97
C ASN A 967 -7.66 -5.06 6.26
N THR A 968 -7.48 -5.04 4.94
CA THR A 968 -7.65 -3.81 4.15
C THR A 968 -9.10 -3.40 3.93
N MET A 969 -10.07 -4.31 4.08
CA MET A 969 -11.49 -3.95 4.02
C MET A 969 -11.90 -3.08 5.21
N PHE A 970 -11.49 -3.44 6.44
CA PHE A 970 -11.80 -2.64 7.62
C PHE A 970 -11.12 -1.27 7.56
N LEU A 971 -9.86 -1.22 7.08
CA LEU A 971 -9.12 0.02 6.84
C LEU A 971 -9.81 0.92 5.80
N SER A 972 -10.24 0.38 4.65
CA SER A 972 -10.97 1.13 3.60
C SER A 972 -12.34 1.63 4.07
N LEU A 973 -13.08 0.86 4.86
CA LEU A 973 -14.35 1.29 5.46
C LEU A 973 -14.14 2.36 6.54
N LEU A 974 -13.05 2.30 7.31
CA LEU A 974 -12.69 3.35 8.27
C LEU A 974 -12.30 4.65 7.56
N ALA A 975 -11.51 4.56 6.49
CA ALA A 975 -11.16 5.70 5.66
C ALA A 975 -12.41 6.41 5.12
N TRP A 976 -13.34 5.64 4.53
CA TRP A 976 -14.64 6.14 4.07
C TRP A 976 -15.46 6.79 5.20
N ALA A 977 -15.48 6.18 6.40
CA ALA A 977 -16.19 6.75 7.55
C ALA A 977 -15.62 8.12 8.00
N GLU A 978 -14.30 8.32 7.90
CA GLU A 978 -13.62 9.56 8.34
C GLU A 978 -13.52 10.65 7.27
N GLN A 979 -13.66 10.33 5.96
CA GLN A 979 -13.62 11.29 4.84
C GLN A 979 -14.41 12.59 5.10
N SER A 980 -15.53 12.48 5.83
CA SER A 980 -16.45 13.58 6.11
C SER A 980 -16.05 14.53 7.25
N THR A 981 -14.90 14.34 7.92
CA THR A 981 -14.48 15.25 9.00
C THR A 981 -13.12 15.91 8.74
N LEU A 982 -13.13 17.24 8.63
CA LEU A 982 -11.94 18.09 8.51
C LEU A 982 -11.20 18.20 9.87
N ARG A 983 -10.67 17.07 10.34
CA ARG A 983 -9.87 16.99 11.57
C ARG A 983 -8.42 17.36 11.28
N VAL A 984 -7.78 18.05 12.23
CA VAL A 984 -6.33 18.32 12.20
C VAL A 984 -5.53 17.03 12.42
N ASN A 985 -6.04 16.14 13.27
CA ASN A 985 -5.49 14.80 13.49
C ASN A 985 -6.29 13.81 12.64
N ASP A 986 -5.62 13.12 11.73
CA ASP A 986 -6.19 12.08 10.87
C ASP A 986 -6.01 10.71 11.57
N PRO A 987 -7.08 10.07 12.04
CA PRO A 987 -6.97 8.81 12.80
C PRO A 987 -6.70 7.60 11.90
N VAL A 988 -6.98 7.70 10.59
CA VAL A 988 -6.58 6.65 9.63
C VAL A 988 -5.06 6.65 9.53
N ARG A 989 -4.43 7.83 9.42
CA ARG A 989 -2.97 7.95 9.45
C ARG A 989 -2.35 7.43 10.76
N SER A 990 -2.96 7.66 11.92
CA SER A 990 -2.43 7.13 13.18
C SER A 990 -2.57 5.61 13.27
N ILE A 991 -3.73 5.05 12.92
CA ILE A 991 -3.98 3.59 12.96
C ILE A 991 -3.14 2.84 11.92
N VAL A 992 -2.94 3.41 10.72
CA VAL A 992 -2.01 2.86 9.72
C VAL A 992 -0.58 2.95 10.23
N ARG A 993 -0.14 4.10 10.78
CA ARG A 993 1.21 4.21 11.35
C ARG A 993 1.44 3.26 12.52
N GLU A 994 0.42 3.05 13.35
CA GLU A 994 0.40 2.05 14.43
C GLU A 994 0.57 0.64 13.84
N SER A 995 -0.25 0.25 12.86
CA SER A 995 -0.19 -1.05 12.15
C SER A 995 1.10 -1.27 11.34
N LEU A 996 1.82 -0.20 10.99
CA LEU A 996 3.16 -0.22 10.38
C LEU A 996 4.29 -0.12 11.45
N SER A 997 3.96 -0.27 12.74
CA SER A 997 4.91 -0.12 13.85
C SER A 997 4.73 -1.14 14.98
N SER A 998 3.53 -1.72 15.12
CA SER A 998 3.20 -2.71 16.12
C SER A 998 3.78 -4.06 15.75
N PHE A 999 4.62 -4.60 16.63
CA PHE A 999 4.84 -6.04 16.65
C PHE A 999 3.52 -6.71 17.02
N SER A 1000 2.91 -7.44 16.08
CA SER A 1000 1.68 -8.19 16.32
C SER A 1000 1.97 -9.44 17.17
N GLY A 1001 2.22 -9.22 18.47
CA GLY A 1001 2.47 -10.28 19.46
C GLY A 1001 1.26 -11.18 19.77
N ASN A 1002 0.18 -11.08 18.98
CA ASN A 1002 -1.03 -11.88 19.10
C ASN A 1002 -1.29 -12.79 17.88
N GLU A 1003 -0.50 -12.73 16.80
CA GLU A 1003 -0.57 -13.71 15.69
C GLU A 1003 0.14 -15.04 16.04
N PHE A 1004 -0.16 -15.60 17.22
CA PHE A 1004 0.18 -16.97 17.58
C PHE A 1004 -0.64 -17.94 16.72
N THR A 1005 -0.11 -18.20 15.53
CA THR A 1005 -0.57 -19.23 14.60
C THR A 1005 -0.03 -20.60 15.03
N ARG A 1006 -0.36 -21.65 14.26
CA ARG A 1006 -0.50 -23.06 14.69
C ARG A 1006 0.71 -23.65 15.42
N PRO A 1007 0.57 -24.84 16.07
CA PRO A 1007 1.72 -25.63 16.52
C PRO A 1007 2.80 -25.88 15.46
N GLU A 1008 2.42 -25.86 14.18
CA GLU A 1008 3.31 -25.99 13.01
C GLU A 1008 4.05 -24.67 12.65
N ASP A 1009 3.48 -23.50 12.98
CA ASP A 1009 4.03 -22.18 12.64
C ASP A 1009 5.01 -21.64 13.71
N ILE A 1010 5.13 -22.34 14.87
CA ILE A 1010 5.93 -21.96 16.05
C ILE A 1010 7.39 -21.56 15.73
N HIS A 1011 7.97 -22.12 14.67
CA HIS A 1011 9.34 -21.84 14.23
C HIS A 1011 9.55 -20.47 13.56
N THR A 1012 8.50 -19.65 13.44
CA THR A 1012 8.56 -18.30 12.81
C THR A 1012 8.07 -17.18 13.73
N ALA A 1013 8.06 -17.41 15.05
CA ALA A 1013 7.39 -16.57 16.05
C ALA A 1013 7.99 -15.16 16.30
N VAL A 1014 8.94 -14.69 15.50
CA VAL A 1014 9.56 -13.36 15.65
C VAL A 1014 9.71 -12.68 14.30
N HIS A 1015 9.41 -11.37 14.28
CA HIS A 1015 9.48 -10.55 13.07
C HIS A 1015 8.56 -11.06 11.94
N VAL A 1016 7.29 -11.31 12.27
CA VAL A 1016 6.23 -11.40 11.26
C VAL A 1016 6.31 -10.14 10.37
N PRO A 1017 6.61 -10.25 9.07
CA PRO A 1017 6.73 -9.10 8.20
C PRO A 1017 5.34 -8.50 7.98
N ILE A 1018 5.28 -7.16 8.03
CA ILE A 1018 4.05 -6.41 7.76
C ILE A 1018 3.59 -6.72 6.33
N PRO A 1019 2.35 -7.21 6.11
CA PRO A 1019 1.87 -7.56 4.77
C PRO A 1019 1.93 -6.38 3.80
N ILE A 1020 2.39 -6.63 2.58
CA ILE A 1020 2.48 -5.62 1.50
C ILE A 1020 1.13 -4.90 1.24
N SER A 1021 0.01 -5.57 1.51
CA SER A 1021 -1.34 -5.00 1.40
C SER A 1021 -1.55 -3.79 2.32
N THR A 1022 -0.92 -3.75 3.51
CA THR A 1022 -0.99 -2.60 4.42
C THR A 1022 -0.21 -1.39 3.86
N TYR A 1023 0.95 -1.61 3.23
CA TYR A 1023 1.69 -0.54 2.55
C TYR A 1023 0.96 -0.04 1.30
N ARG A 1024 0.38 -0.93 0.48
CA ARG A 1024 -0.43 -0.54 -0.68
C ARG A 1024 -1.63 0.30 -0.26
N PHE A 1025 -2.34 -0.08 0.81
CA PHE A 1025 -3.42 0.73 1.39
C PHE A 1025 -2.92 2.09 1.91
N ALA A 1026 -1.78 2.14 2.61
CA ALA A 1026 -1.21 3.39 3.10
C ALA A 1026 -0.90 4.38 1.96
N ILE A 1027 -0.36 3.88 0.85
CA ILE A 1027 -0.09 4.67 -0.35
C ILE A 1027 -1.39 5.07 -1.06
N GLU A 1028 -2.35 4.14 -1.23
CA GLU A 1028 -3.68 4.42 -1.77
C GLU A 1028 -4.40 5.55 -1.00
N TYR A 1029 -4.37 5.49 0.33
CA TYR A 1029 -5.00 6.50 1.19
C TYR A 1029 -4.38 7.90 1.00
N GLU A 1030 -3.05 8.01 0.87
CA GLU A 1030 -2.38 9.28 0.57
C GLU A 1030 -2.64 9.77 -0.86
N LEU A 1031 -2.71 8.86 -1.84
CA LEU A 1031 -3.06 9.20 -3.23
C LEU A 1031 -4.47 9.76 -3.32
N LEU A 1032 -5.48 9.03 -2.85
CA LEU A 1032 -6.88 9.42 -2.92
C LEU A 1032 -7.19 10.65 -2.07
N SER A 1033 -6.52 10.81 -0.92
CA SER A 1033 -6.62 12.03 -0.10
C SER A 1033 -6.12 13.29 -0.81
N GLY A 1034 -5.26 13.15 -1.84
CA GLY A 1034 -4.78 14.25 -2.68
C GLY A 1034 -5.56 14.44 -3.99
N ALA A 1035 -6.25 13.41 -4.49
CA ALA A 1035 -6.67 13.35 -5.90
C ALA A 1035 -7.99 14.04 -6.28
N GLY A 1036 -8.89 14.37 -5.33
CA GLY A 1036 -10.16 15.03 -5.75
C GLY A 1036 -11.28 15.37 -4.75
N LEU A 1037 -11.09 15.28 -3.43
CA LEU A 1037 -12.18 15.55 -2.46
C LEU A 1037 -11.83 16.49 -1.28
N ARG A 1038 -10.61 17.04 -1.23
CA ARG A 1038 -10.17 17.99 -0.19
C ARG A 1038 -9.68 19.29 -0.84
N GLN A 1039 -9.81 20.44 -0.17
CA GLN A 1039 -9.17 21.68 -0.64
C GLN A 1039 -7.64 21.50 -0.69
N PRO A 1040 -6.92 22.14 -1.63
CA PRO A 1040 -5.48 21.91 -1.81
C PRO A 1040 -4.66 22.19 -0.54
N GLY A 1041 -4.06 21.15 0.05
CA GLY A 1041 -3.07 21.30 1.13
C GLY A 1041 -3.01 20.25 2.25
N THR A 1042 -3.89 19.23 2.31
CA THR A 1042 -3.95 18.29 3.46
C THR A 1042 -3.54 16.83 3.17
N ALA A 1043 -3.46 16.45 1.90
CA ALA A 1043 -2.46 15.52 1.41
C ALA A 1043 -1.56 16.29 0.45
N THR A 1044 -0.28 15.95 0.41
CA THR A 1044 0.71 16.64 -0.41
C THR A 1044 1.57 15.62 -1.14
N ILE A 1045 2.20 16.03 -2.23
CA ILE A 1045 3.20 15.22 -2.94
C ILE A 1045 4.26 14.65 -1.97
N HIS A 1046 4.55 15.37 -0.87
CA HIS A 1046 5.46 14.93 0.18
C HIS A 1046 4.90 13.82 1.07
N SER A 1047 3.59 13.76 1.36
CA SER A 1047 3.00 12.69 2.20
C SER A 1047 2.86 11.40 1.41
N THR A 1048 2.42 11.46 0.15
CA THR A 1048 2.45 10.30 -0.76
C THR A 1048 3.88 9.82 -1.01
N LYS A 1049 4.84 10.73 -1.25
CA LYS A 1049 6.26 10.35 -1.36
C LYS A 1049 6.79 9.73 -0.07
N ALA A 1050 6.39 10.21 1.11
CA ALA A 1050 6.79 9.60 2.37
C ALA A 1050 6.22 8.19 2.56
N ALA A 1051 4.99 7.92 2.11
CA ALA A 1051 4.41 6.57 2.12
C ALA A 1051 5.17 5.61 1.17
N PHE A 1052 5.52 6.05 -0.04
CA PHE A 1052 6.37 5.28 -0.95
C PHE A 1052 7.77 5.04 -0.39
N GLU A 1053 8.45 6.07 0.12
CA GLU A 1053 9.79 5.93 0.72
C GLU A 1053 9.77 5.03 1.96
N ALA A 1054 8.70 5.09 2.78
CA ALA A 1054 8.53 4.18 3.92
C ALA A 1054 8.32 2.72 3.50
N ALA A 1055 7.64 2.47 2.38
CA ALA A 1055 7.51 1.12 1.82
C ALA A 1055 8.86 0.60 1.29
N VAL A 1056 9.51 1.33 0.37
CA VAL A 1056 10.76 0.84 -0.25
C VAL A 1056 11.97 0.83 0.69
N SER A 1057 11.86 1.44 1.88
CA SER A 1057 12.87 1.36 2.95
C SER A 1057 12.69 0.15 3.87
N ASP A 1058 11.65 -0.68 3.69
CA ASP A 1058 11.47 -1.94 4.43
C ASP A 1058 11.97 -3.15 3.61
N PRO A 1059 13.10 -3.77 3.98
CA PRO A 1059 13.65 -4.93 3.26
C PRO A 1059 12.81 -6.20 3.37
N ALA A 1060 11.98 -6.34 4.40
CA ALA A 1060 11.18 -7.54 4.65
C ALA A 1060 9.82 -7.49 3.92
N ALA A 1061 9.22 -6.32 3.80
CA ALA A 1061 7.86 -6.15 3.29
C ALA A 1061 7.76 -5.63 1.84
N CYS A 1062 8.68 -4.78 1.38
CA CYS A 1062 8.42 -3.96 0.17
C CYS A 1062 9.63 -3.61 -0.71
N LYS A 1063 10.87 -3.58 -0.20
CA LYS A 1063 12.09 -3.24 -0.99
C LYS A 1063 12.23 -4.00 -2.31
N TYR A 1064 11.81 -5.27 -2.34
CA TYR A 1064 11.92 -6.16 -3.50
C TYR A 1064 10.63 -6.26 -4.33
N SER A 1065 9.59 -5.48 -4.02
CA SER A 1065 8.33 -5.52 -4.76
C SER A 1065 8.37 -4.61 -5.99
N VAL A 1066 8.43 -5.25 -7.16
CA VAL A 1066 8.39 -4.60 -8.47
C VAL A 1066 7.19 -3.67 -8.62
N ASP A 1067 6.00 -4.09 -8.18
CA ASP A 1067 4.76 -3.32 -8.35
C ASP A 1067 4.79 -2.00 -7.55
N ILE A 1068 5.38 -1.99 -6.35
CA ILE A 1068 5.55 -0.78 -5.52
C ILE A 1068 6.50 0.21 -6.19
N TRP A 1069 7.63 -0.27 -6.73
CA TRP A 1069 8.58 0.57 -7.47
C TRP A 1069 7.99 1.15 -8.75
N ILE A 1070 7.28 0.35 -9.54
CA ILE A 1070 6.57 0.83 -10.74
C ILE A 1070 5.51 1.87 -10.35
N GLY A 1071 4.74 1.63 -9.29
CA GLY A 1071 3.81 2.61 -8.74
C GLY A 1071 4.49 3.93 -8.36
N TYR A 1072 5.68 3.86 -7.72
CA TYR A 1072 6.42 5.04 -7.30
C TYR A 1072 6.97 5.85 -8.50
N ILE A 1073 7.50 5.16 -9.52
CA ILE A 1073 7.95 5.76 -10.79
C ILE A 1073 6.78 6.44 -11.50
N ARG A 1074 5.64 5.75 -11.64
CA ARG A 1074 4.42 6.29 -12.29
C ARG A 1074 3.84 7.49 -11.53
N PHE A 1075 3.88 7.48 -10.20
CA PHE A 1075 3.49 8.64 -9.38
C PHE A 1075 4.42 9.84 -9.61
N LEU A 1076 5.75 9.64 -9.56
CA LEU A 1076 6.71 10.73 -9.79
C LEU A 1076 6.70 11.25 -11.24
N ARG A 1077 6.39 10.39 -12.22
CA ARG A 1077 6.08 10.80 -13.60
C ARG A 1077 4.92 11.78 -13.64
N GLN A 1078 3.82 11.52 -12.93
CA GLN A 1078 2.67 12.43 -12.95
C GLN A 1078 2.95 13.74 -12.21
N VAL A 1079 3.74 13.71 -11.13
CA VAL A 1079 4.28 14.91 -10.46
C VAL A 1079 5.16 15.73 -11.41
N TYR A 1080 6.02 15.08 -12.21
CA TYR A 1080 6.84 15.75 -13.22
C TYR A 1080 6.00 16.40 -14.32
N LEU A 1081 5.05 15.67 -14.91
CA LEU A 1081 4.15 16.18 -15.95
C LEU A 1081 3.30 17.36 -15.45
N GLN A 1082 2.83 17.33 -14.20
CA GLN A 1082 2.12 18.45 -13.58
C GLN A 1082 3.03 19.68 -13.39
N ALA A 1083 4.28 19.50 -12.97
CA ALA A 1083 5.24 20.60 -12.84
C ALA A 1083 5.58 21.22 -14.22
N LEU A 1084 5.78 20.37 -15.23
CA LEU A 1084 6.04 20.77 -16.62
C LEU A 1084 4.85 21.55 -17.20
N SER A 1085 3.62 21.07 -17.01
CA SER A 1085 2.42 21.77 -17.47
C SER A 1085 2.30 23.15 -16.84
N LEU A 1086 2.61 23.30 -15.54
CA LEU A 1086 2.58 24.57 -14.82
C LEU A 1086 3.69 25.56 -15.26
N SER A 1087 4.84 25.09 -15.76
CA SER A 1087 5.84 25.97 -16.40
C SER A 1087 5.38 26.40 -17.80
N SER A 1088 4.73 25.51 -18.56
CA SER A 1088 4.22 25.82 -19.91
C SER A 1088 2.98 26.72 -19.93
N SER A 1089 2.05 26.57 -18.98
CA SER A 1089 0.74 27.24 -18.95
C SER A 1089 0.80 28.69 -18.45
N GLY A 1090 1.85 29.44 -18.81
CA GLY A 1090 2.17 30.76 -18.28
C GLY A 1090 1.17 31.86 -18.69
N PHE A 1091 0.07 31.94 -17.94
CA PHE A 1091 -1.08 32.84 -18.17
C PHE A 1091 -0.69 34.27 -18.59
N SER A 1092 -1.37 34.80 -19.61
CA SER A 1092 -1.06 36.09 -20.23
C SER A 1092 -1.52 37.29 -19.38
N ALA A 1093 -0.80 37.57 -18.29
CA ALA A 1093 -0.95 38.76 -17.46
C ALA A 1093 0.36 39.58 -17.38
N LYS A 1094 0.24 40.90 -17.20
CA LYS A 1094 1.35 41.85 -17.45
C LYS A 1094 2.38 41.96 -16.30
N THR A 1095 3.65 41.85 -16.69
CA THR A 1095 4.85 42.56 -16.17
C THR A 1095 5.04 42.72 -14.65
N GLY A 1096 6.15 42.19 -14.11
CA GLY A 1096 6.62 42.46 -12.75
C GLY A 1096 7.19 41.21 -12.09
N ALA A 1097 6.36 40.46 -11.36
CA ALA A 1097 6.76 39.29 -10.57
C ALA A 1097 7.16 38.02 -11.38
N ARG A 1098 7.39 38.15 -12.70
CA ARG A 1098 7.43 37.01 -13.63
C ARG A 1098 8.72 36.18 -13.53
N GLU A 1099 9.86 36.82 -13.32
CA GLU A 1099 11.16 36.13 -13.24
C GLU A 1099 11.27 35.16 -12.06
N SER A 1100 10.94 35.61 -10.85
CA SER A 1100 11.08 34.79 -9.63
C SER A 1100 10.05 33.66 -9.58
N GLY A 1101 8.85 33.89 -10.14
CA GLY A 1101 7.86 32.83 -10.36
C GLY A 1101 8.39 31.75 -11.31
N LYS A 1102 8.83 32.12 -12.51
CA LYS A 1102 9.31 31.15 -13.49
C LYS A 1102 10.58 30.41 -13.03
N LYS A 1103 11.56 31.12 -12.46
CA LYS A 1103 12.78 30.49 -11.90
C LYS A 1103 12.45 29.52 -10.76
N LYS A 1104 11.31 29.67 -10.08
CA LYS A 1104 10.82 28.70 -9.09
C LYS A 1104 10.13 27.50 -9.73
N THR A 1105 9.24 27.68 -10.71
CA THR A 1105 8.58 26.55 -11.41
C THR A 1105 9.58 25.67 -12.14
N ASP A 1106 10.57 26.28 -12.79
CA ASP A 1106 11.57 25.55 -13.57
C ASP A 1106 12.51 24.76 -12.63
N ALA A 1107 12.86 25.32 -11.47
CA ALA A 1107 13.59 24.61 -10.41
C ALA A 1107 12.77 23.48 -9.75
N GLN A 1108 11.44 23.64 -9.62
CA GLN A 1108 10.55 22.57 -9.16
C GLN A 1108 10.46 21.44 -10.19
N THR A 1109 10.39 21.76 -11.48
CA THR A 1109 10.36 20.81 -12.59
C THR A 1109 11.67 20.00 -12.67
N ALA A 1110 12.83 20.67 -12.59
CA ALA A 1110 14.13 20.00 -12.53
C ALA A 1110 14.31 19.13 -11.27
N SER A 1111 13.77 19.55 -10.12
CA SER A 1111 13.78 18.76 -8.88
C SER A 1111 12.89 17.52 -8.97
N ALA A 1112 11.72 17.63 -9.59
CA ALA A 1112 10.84 16.49 -9.86
C ALA A 1112 11.50 15.50 -10.84
N LEU A 1113 12.09 15.98 -11.93
CA LEU A 1113 12.83 15.14 -12.89
C LEU A 1113 14.01 14.41 -12.23
N LYS A 1114 14.81 15.11 -11.42
CA LYS A 1114 15.87 14.46 -10.65
C LYS A 1114 15.30 13.38 -9.72
N SER A 1115 14.25 13.68 -8.95
CA SER A 1115 13.64 12.67 -8.07
C SER A 1115 13.08 11.47 -8.83
N LEU A 1116 12.63 11.65 -10.08
CA LEU A 1116 12.16 10.57 -10.95
C LEU A 1116 13.33 9.70 -11.43
N LYS A 1117 14.42 10.30 -11.94
CA LYS A 1117 15.64 9.55 -12.33
C LYS A 1117 16.29 8.84 -11.14
N ASP A 1118 16.45 9.53 -10.01
CA ASP A 1118 17.02 8.96 -8.77
C ASP A 1118 16.21 7.74 -8.28
N VAL A 1119 14.87 7.79 -8.40
CA VAL A 1119 13.99 6.67 -8.02
C VAL A 1119 13.99 5.54 -9.05
N PHE A 1120 14.03 5.84 -10.36
CA PHE A 1120 14.18 4.82 -11.40
C PHE A 1120 15.47 4.00 -11.20
N TYR A 1121 16.62 4.67 -11.03
CA TYR A 1121 17.88 3.96 -10.80
C TYR A 1121 17.91 3.23 -9.44
N ARG A 1122 17.26 3.75 -8.38
CA ARG A 1122 17.06 3.00 -7.11
C ARG A 1122 16.19 1.76 -7.27
N ALA A 1123 15.15 1.83 -8.11
CA ALA A 1123 14.27 0.70 -8.38
C ALA A 1123 15.03 -0.41 -9.13
N VAL A 1124 15.73 -0.05 -10.21
CA VAL A 1124 16.62 -0.97 -10.94
C VAL A 1124 17.71 -1.54 -10.01
N ALA A 1125 18.23 -0.73 -9.08
CA ALA A 1125 19.18 -1.17 -8.06
C ALA A 1125 18.58 -2.20 -7.07
N ALA A 1126 17.28 -2.14 -6.77
CA ALA A 1126 16.64 -3.05 -5.83
C ALA A 1126 16.03 -4.30 -6.50
N CYS A 1127 15.73 -4.25 -7.79
CA CYS A 1127 15.00 -5.28 -8.55
C CYS A 1127 15.62 -5.57 -9.95
N PRO A 1128 16.92 -5.90 -10.06
CA PRO A 1128 17.62 -6.05 -11.36
C PRO A 1128 17.11 -7.21 -12.22
N TRP A 1129 16.35 -8.16 -11.65
CA TRP A 1129 15.76 -9.29 -12.38
C TRP A 1129 14.50 -8.92 -13.18
N SER A 1130 13.91 -7.75 -12.94
CA SER A 1130 12.56 -7.42 -13.44
C SER A 1130 12.60 -6.69 -14.78
N LYS A 1131 12.40 -7.42 -15.88
CA LYS A 1131 12.32 -6.85 -17.24
C LYS A 1131 11.32 -5.71 -17.32
N ARG A 1132 10.11 -5.91 -16.78
CA ARG A 1132 9.01 -4.93 -16.74
C ARG A 1132 9.41 -3.62 -16.07
N LEU A 1133 10.36 -3.63 -15.12
CA LEU A 1133 10.86 -2.43 -14.45
C LEU A 1133 11.82 -1.62 -15.33
N TYR A 1134 12.71 -2.27 -16.08
CA TYR A 1134 13.55 -1.60 -17.07
C TYR A 1134 12.69 -0.98 -18.19
N MET A 1135 11.60 -1.66 -18.57
CA MET A 1135 10.69 -1.16 -19.62
C MET A 1135 9.96 0.15 -19.25
N GLU A 1136 9.82 0.55 -17.98
CA GLU A 1136 9.25 1.88 -17.62
C GLU A 1136 10.06 3.06 -18.18
N ALA A 1137 11.37 2.88 -18.41
CA ALA A 1137 12.22 3.87 -19.09
C ALA A 1137 11.77 4.16 -20.53
N PHE A 1138 11.14 3.18 -21.19
CA PHE A 1138 10.73 3.23 -22.59
C PHE A 1138 9.20 3.38 -22.76
N SER A 1139 8.42 2.83 -21.84
CA SER A 1139 6.95 2.86 -21.83
C SER A 1139 6.36 4.22 -21.42
N SER A 1140 7.19 5.20 -21.05
CA SER A 1140 6.74 6.54 -20.67
C SER A 1140 7.39 7.64 -21.51
N GLU A 1141 6.56 8.48 -22.15
CA GLU A 1141 7.03 9.67 -22.88
C GLU A 1141 7.91 10.57 -22.00
N ALA A 1142 7.61 10.64 -20.70
CA ALA A 1142 8.36 11.42 -19.73
C ALA A 1142 9.80 10.91 -19.51
N LEU A 1143 10.05 9.60 -19.43
CA LEU A 1143 11.42 9.10 -19.28
C LEU A 1143 12.16 9.06 -20.62
N VAL A 1144 11.51 8.65 -21.72
CA VAL A 1144 12.19 8.60 -23.04
C VAL A 1144 12.63 9.99 -23.51
N ASN A 1145 11.85 11.03 -23.26
CA ASN A 1145 12.20 12.39 -23.71
C ASN A 1145 13.28 13.06 -22.84
N GLU A 1146 13.50 12.58 -21.61
CA GLU A 1146 14.37 13.23 -20.60
C GLU A 1146 15.62 12.40 -20.24
N LEU A 1147 15.64 11.10 -20.55
CA LEU A 1147 16.83 10.27 -20.59
C LEU A 1147 17.57 10.53 -21.91
N SER A 1148 18.87 10.76 -21.83
CA SER A 1148 19.72 10.86 -23.02
C SER A 1148 19.78 9.52 -23.77
N SER A 1149 20.06 9.55 -25.08
CA SER A 1149 20.25 8.32 -25.86
C SER A 1149 21.45 7.47 -25.41
N GLY A 1150 22.36 8.05 -24.61
CA GLY A 1150 23.40 7.31 -23.87
C GLY A 1150 22.83 6.56 -22.66
N GLU A 1151 22.02 7.22 -21.82
CA GLU A 1151 21.30 6.56 -20.72
C GLU A 1151 20.38 5.45 -21.24
N LEU A 1152 19.58 5.71 -22.29
CA LEU A 1152 18.66 4.71 -22.85
C LEU A 1152 19.39 3.47 -23.41
N ARG A 1153 20.50 3.64 -24.14
CA ARG A 1153 21.32 2.48 -24.56
C ARG A 1153 21.99 1.78 -23.39
N ALA A 1154 22.40 2.49 -22.34
CA ALA A 1154 22.93 1.87 -21.12
C ALA A 1154 21.86 1.03 -20.39
N VAL A 1155 20.58 1.44 -20.41
CA VAL A 1155 19.47 0.64 -19.88
C VAL A 1155 19.31 -0.66 -20.68
N VAL A 1156 19.20 -0.60 -22.02
CA VAL A 1156 19.09 -1.83 -22.86
C VAL A 1156 20.33 -2.72 -22.70
N GLY A 1157 21.53 -2.13 -22.79
CA GLY A 1157 22.79 -2.86 -22.62
C GLY A 1157 22.91 -3.52 -21.25
N THR A 1158 22.34 -2.92 -20.20
CA THR A 1158 22.25 -3.56 -18.87
C THR A 1158 21.28 -4.74 -18.87
N MET A 1159 20.11 -4.64 -19.53
CA MET A 1159 19.17 -5.77 -19.64
C MET A 1159 19.86 -6.99 -20.28
N VAL A 1160 20.53 -6.77 -21.42
CA VAL A 1160 21.25 -7.82 -22.15
C VAL A 1160 22.44 -8.35 -21.33
N ALA A 1161 23.28 -7.48 -20.76
CA ALA A 1161 24.44 -7.89 -19.95
C ALA A 1161 24.06 -8.57 -18.62
N LYS A 1162 22.80 -8.51 -18.20
CA LYS A 1162 22.27 -9.25 -17.05
C LYS A 1162 21.48 -10.50 -17.43
N GLY A 1163 21.33 -10.81 -18.72
CA GLY A 1163 20.62 -11.99 -19.21
C GLY A 1163 19.10 -11.90 -19.16
N LEU A 1164 18.54 -10.69 -19.05
CA LEU A 1164 17.08 -10.50 -19.17
C LEU A 1164 16.64 -10.76 -20.61
N ARG A 1165 15.50 -11.42 -20.79
CA ARG A 1165 14.97 -11.79 -22.11
C ARG A 1165 14.65 -10.54 -22.92
N VAL A 1166 15.32 -10.35 -24.04
CA VAL A 1166 14.97 -9.35 -25.08
C VAL A 1166 14.68 -10.13 -26.37
N HIS A 1167 13.59 -9.79 -27.06
CA HIS A 1167 13.17 -10.46 -28.29
C HIS A 1167 13.64 -9.68 -29.53
N VAL A 1168 13.58 -8.34 -29.47
CA VAL A 1168 14.08 -7.45 -30.52
C VAL A 1168 15.49 -6.99 -30.18
N ASP A 1169 16.52 -7.50 -30.87
CA ASP A 1169 17.87 -6.95 -30.80
C ASP A 1169 17.86 -5.44 -31.15
N PHE A 1170 18.24 -4.61 -30.17
CA PHE A 1170 18.25 -3.16 -30.33
C PHE A 1170 19.34 -2.69 -31.31
N ASP A 1171 20.52 -3.31 -31.33
CA ASP A 1171 21.64 -2.83 -32.17
C ASP A 1171 21.45 -3.23 -33.64
N GLY A 1172 20.86 -4.40 -33.89
CA GLY A 1172 20.35 -4.80 -35.20
C GLY A 1172 19.14 -3.98 -35.65
N PHE A 1173 18.26 -3.58 -34.72
CA PHE A 1173 17.13 -2.69 -35.01
C PHE A 1173 17.58 -1.27 -35.35
N GLU A 1174 18.43 -0.63 -34.52
CA GLU A 1174 18.90 0.76 -34.74
C GLU A 1174 19.65 0.89 -36.08
N ARG A 1175 20.33 -0.19 -36.52
CA ARG A 1175 20.98 -0.27 -37.84
C ARG A 1175 19.95 -0.34 -38.97
N LYS A 1176 19.04 -1.32 -38.94
CA LYS A 1176 17.94 -1.48 -39.91
C LYS A 1176 16.96 -0.31 -39.95
N TRP A 1177 16.94 0.53 -38.91
CA TRP A 1177 16.18 1.78 -38.87
C TRP A 1177 16.89 2.90 -39.65
N LYS A 1178 18.19 3.11 -39.42
CA LYS A 1178 18.99 4.10 -40.17
C LYS A 1178 19.04 3.79 -41.66
N GLU A 1179 19.24 2.52 -42.01
CA GLU A 1179 19.16 1.99 -43.39
C GLU A 1179 17.79 2.20 -44.08
N LYS A 1180 16.78 2.77 -43.40
CA LYS A 1180 15.46 3.15 -43.93
C LYS A 1180 15.14 4.65 -43.82
N GLU A 1181 15.96 5.43 -43.10
CA GLU A 1181 15.85 6.90 -43.05
C GLU A 1181 16.90 7.59 -43.95
N GLU A 1182 17.93 6.85 -44.39
CA GLU A 1182 18.89 7.21 -45.45
C GLU A 1182 18.36 6.92 -46.88
#